data_AF-A0A536HR67-F1
#
_entry.id   AF-A0A536HR67-F1
#
_cell.length_a   1.000
_cell.length_b   1.000
_cell.length_c   1.000
_cell.angle_alpha   90.00
_cell.angle_beta   90.00
_cell.angle_gamma   90.00
#
_symmetry.space_group_name_H-M   'P 1'
#
loop_
_entity.id
_entity.type
_entity.pdbx_description
1 polymer ?
#
loop_
_entity_poly.entity_id
_entity_poly.type
_entity_poly.pdbx_seq_one_letter_code
_entity_poly.pdbx_strand_id
1 'polypeptide(L)'
;MITLAHALFGLALTLTTWRALTQDWPDQFGDPAVASALRLLIPFAAAAGSVLSIAAGRLGGDPARSLRHDALSAVGLFVGLAFIALGPAPRDAIGLAAMLIVAARLVPAAWWTIRFGAPPLFVFALCLSAYSGMATWRVAASLPLGDQVFYLLAADRLTHGDLDATIDPARFQDLVGIPPQPSDVPMHVANTPVGPRQIQGYVLSALIVPGWVAAGQLGATLVIAALAAWAAMQTWLLLGETVPDARIARATWALFALLAPFTTLAAHIYPNALAAALITTGYRYAFTARHRRYALAGVLLGATAFLNPRDGLVLLTLAPFVFAHGRAAFTRFAVAAVAVVLVAALSSLLVYGIPLPYAGYFVWLVAPSAGLPPESTFTFYFWVGLPAMLFDRALGVAAFAPWLFIAAIGAASALRADRARLLPAAVTIAASLAVLSLFRYWEGGYAPPGRYLLDVLPLAAPFVAYGLVRMRSRPLRAVAFALIVLGVVATLAYAAVPTTALNTAFDDKLQELLDAIFGVSPSGWLPSFHGSAYAGGHARDPLARSIRRAQRVRDRMDDLRGVSALGRHDRRGPAAGAGPAHAARRARAGGHRLRRHLATAAPGAVRRLHPAPLRDLCGDAGVAVPALAWRRRHDAASRRGLP
;
A
#
# COMPACT_ATOMS: atom_id res chain seq x y z
N MET A 1 29.87 -26.69 -15.82
CA MET A 1 30.89 -25.77 -15.24
C MET A 1 30.35 -24.36 -15.01
N ILE A 2 29.84 -23.64 -16.02
CA ILE A 2 29.40 -22.22 -15.87
C ILE A 2 28.36 -22.01 -14.76
N THR A 3 27.33 -22.86 -14.69
CA THR A 3 26.29 -22.78 -13.64
C THR A 3 26.85 -22.93 -12.22
N LEU A 4 27.88 -23.78 -12.04
CA LEU A 4 28.54 -23.94 -10.75
C LEU A 4 29.36 -22.69 -10.41
N ALA A 5 30.11 -22.15 -11.38
CA ALA A 5 30.84 -20.89 -11.21
C ALA A 5 29.88 -19.73 -10.86
N HIS A 6 28.70 -19.69 -11.48
CA HIS A 6 27.66 -18.70 -11.17
C HIS A 6 27.09 -18.88 -9.76
N ALA A 7 26.83 -20.12 -9.33
CA ALA A 7 26.40 -20.40 -7.96
C ALA A 7 27.46 -19.99 -6.92
N LEU A 8 28.74 -20.30 -7.18
CA LEU A 8 29.86 -19.91 -6.32
C LEU A 8 30.02 -18.38 -6.27
N PHE A 9 29.86 -17.69 -7.40
CA PHE A 9 29.85 -16.23 -7.46
C PHE A 9 28.73 -15.64 -6.59
N GLY A 10 27.50 -16.13 -6.73
CA GLY A 10 26.36 -15.65 -5.94
C GLY A 10 26.55 -15.90 -4.43
N LEU A 11 27.10 -17.06 -4.07
CA LEU A 11 27.44 -17.38 -2.69
C LEU A 11 28.51 -16.42 -2.14
N ALA A 12 29.60 -16.22 -2.87
CA ALA A 12 30.68 -15.31 -2.48
C ALA A 12 30.17 -13.86 -2.30
N LEU A 13 29.33 -13.38 -3.22
CA LEU A 13 28.71 -12.06 -3.14
C LEU A 13 27.83 -11.92 -1.88
N THR A 14 27.00 -12.93 -1.60
CA THR A 14 26.12 -12.96 -0.42
C THR A 14 26.93 -12.98 0.88
N LEU A 15 27.96 -13.82 0.97
CA LEU A 15 28.82 -13.89 2.16
C LEU A 15 29.63 -12.62 2.38
N THR A 16 30.12 -11.99 1.29
CA THR A 16 30.88 -10.74 1.36
C THR A 16 30.01 -9.60 1.88
N THR A 17 28.79 -9.46 1.34
CA THR A 17 27.84 -8.43 1.79
C THR A 17 27.39 -8.65 3.22
N TRP A 18 27.09 -9.89 3.60
CA TRP A 18 26.82 -10.26 4.98
C TRP A 18 27.98 -9.90 5.91
N ARG A 19 29.23 -10.25 5.54
CA ARG A 19 30.40 -9.96 6.35
C ARG A 19 30.66 -8.45 6.49
N ALA A 20 30.43 -7.69 5.42
CA ALA A 20 30.54 -6.24 5.44
C ALA A 20 29.51 -5.59 6.39
N LEU A 21 28.27 -6.08 6.43
CA LEU A 21 27.19 -5.52 7.25
C LEU A 21 27.19 -6.01 8.70
N THR A 22 27.96 -7.05 9.02
CA THR A 22 28.21 -7.49 10.41
C THR A 22 29.32 -6.70 11.10
N GLN A 23 29.97 -5.76 10.40
CA GLN A 23 30.85 -4.78 11.04
C GLN A 23 30.02 -3.74 11.80
N ASP A 24 30.70 -2.87 12.56
CA ASP A 24 30.06 -1.88 13.45
C ASP A 24 29.55 -0.63 12.70
N TRP A 25 29.97 -0.41 11.44
CA TRP A 25 29.61 0.81 10.71
C TRP A 25 28.11 1.01 10.50
N PRO A 26 27.23 -0.01 10.30
CA PRO A 26 25.80 0.21 10.21
C PRO A 26 25.19 0.73 11.52
N ASP A 27 25.80 0.45 12.67
CA ASP A 27 25.30 0.94 13.95
C ASP A 27 25.61 2.43 14.16
N GLN A 28 26.51 3.00 13.35
CA GLN A 28 26.85 4.43 13.36
C GLN A 28 25.68 5.31 12.87
N PHE A 29 24.65 4.74 12.24
CA PHE A 29 23.44 5.47 11.85
C PHE A 29 22.56 5.89 13.03
N GLY A 30 22.79 5.34 14.24
CA GLY A 30 22.01 5.69 15.43
C GLY A 30 20.59 5.10 15.48
N ASP A 31 20.15 4.41 14.42
CA ASP A 31 18.86 3.72 14.34
C ASP A 31 19.06 2.19 14.19
N PRO A 32 18.81 1.40 15.25
CA PRO A 32 19.00 -0.05 15.22
C PRO A 32 18.04 -0.76 14.26
N ALA A 33 16.87 -0.18 13.97
CA ALA A 33 15.92 -0.76 13.02
C ALA A 33 16.45 -0.67 11.59
N VAL A 34 17.03 0.48 11.22
CA VAL A 34 17.70 0.69 9.92
C VAL A 34 18.88 -0.25 9.76
N ALA A 35 19.76 -0.33 10.76
CA ALA A 35 20.92 -1.23 10.72
C ALA A 35 20.50 -2.70 10.54
N SER A 36 19.47 -3.14 11.29
CA SER A 36 18.93 -4.49 11.18
C SER A 36 18.30 -4.77 9.82
N ALA A 37 17.54 -3.82 9.27
CA ALA A 37 16.97 -3.95 7.94
C ALA A 37 18.05 -4.06 6.86
N LEU A 38 19.12 -3.26 6.91
CA LEU A 38 20.22 -3.35 5.94
C LEU A 38 20.92 -4.71 6.01
N ARG A 39 21.19 -5.21 7.23
CA ARG A 39 21.81 -6.53 7.47
C ARG A 39 21.00 -7.69 6.90
N LEU A 40 19.69 -7.56 6.86
CA LEU A 40 18.81 -8.57 6.24
C LEU A 40 18.65 -8.35 4.73
N LEU A 41 18.34 -7.12 4.34
CA LEU A 41 17.92 -6.74 2.99
C LEU A 41 19.01 -6.93 1.94
N ILE A 42 20.23 -6.43 2.20
CA ILE A 42 21.29 -6.40 1.19
C ILE A 42 21.82 -7.82 0.89
N PRO A 43 22.12 -8.68 1.89
CA PRO A 43 22.49 -10.06 1.62
C PRO A 43 21.36 -10.86 0.96
N PHE A 44 20.11 -10.60 1.35
CA PHE A 44 18.94 -11.17 0.67
C PHE A 44 18.88 -10.76 -0.81
N ALA A 45 19.04 -9.47 -1.12
CA ALA A 45 19.05 -8.97 -2.50
C ALA A 45 20.22 -9.54 -3.33
N ALA A 46 21.40 -9.72 -2.71
CA ALA A 46 22.53 -10.40 -3.32
C ALA A 46 22.17 -11.84 -3.71
N ALA A 47 21.68 -12.63 -2.76
CA ALA A 47 21.31 -14.03 -2.94
C ALA A 47 20.17 -14.19 -3.96
N ALA A 48 19.06 -13.46 -3.78
CA ALA A 48 17.90 -13.52 -4.66
C ALA A 48 18.25 -13.12 -6.09
N GLY A 49 19.02 -12.04 -6.27
CA GLY A 49 19.49 -11.60 -7.59
C GLY A 49 20.31 -12.67 -8.32
N SER A 50 21.20 -13.38 -7.60
CA SER A 50 22.01 -14.44 -8.20
C SER A 50 21.20 -15.70 -8.49
N VAL A 51 20.33 -16.14 -7.58
CA VAL A 51 19.44 -17.29 -7.80
C VAL A 51 18.53 -17.05 -9.02
N LEU A 52 17.91 -15.87 -9.10
CA LEU A 52 17.05 -15.51 -10.24
C LEU A 52 17.84 -15.38 -11.54
N SER A 53 19.07 -14.85 -11.49
CA SER A 53 19.95 -14.80 -12.66
C SER A 53 20.37 -16.21 -13.12
N ILE A 54 20.73 -17.11 -12.22
CA ILE A 54 21.04 -18.52 -12.55
C ILE A 54 19.82 -19.17 -13.22
N ALA A 55 18.63 -19.00 -12.64
CA ALA A 55 17.39 -19.53 -13.19
C ALA A 55 17.07 -18.94 -14.57
N ALA A 56 17.23 -17.63 -14.76
CA ALA A 56 17.06 -16.96 -16.06
C ALA A 56 18.05 -17.49 -17.11
N GLY A 57 19.31 -17.71 -16.73
CA GLY A 57 20.34 -18.27 -17.61
C GLY A 57 20.01 -19.69 -18.06
N ARG A 58 19.49 -20.53 -17.15
CA ARG A 58 19.03 -21.88 -17.46
C ARG A 58 17.81 -21.87 -18.39
N LEU A 59 16.81 -21.04 -18.07
CA LEU A 59 15.59 -20.93 -18.89
C LEU A 59 15.88 -20.37 -20.29
N GLY A 60 16.88 -19.48 -20.41
CA GLY A 60 17.28 -18.88 -21.68
C GLY A 60 18.31 -19.67 -22.48
N GLY A 61 18.85 -20.78 -21.94
CA GLY A 61 19.91 -21.55 -22.58
C GLY A 61 21.26 -20.81 -22.69
N ASP A 62 21.46 -19.72 -21.95
CA ASP A 62 22.68 -18.88 -21.99
C ASP A 62 23.16 -18.54 -20.56
N PRO A 63 23.72 -19.52 -19.83
CA PRO A 63 24.22 -19.30 -18.48
C PRO A 63 25.40 -18.32 -18.44
N ALA A 64 26.20 -18.24 -19.50
CA ALA A 64 27.38 -17.36 -19.57
C ALA A 64 26.99 -15.88 -19.61
N ARG A 65 25.99 -15.53 -20.42
CA ARG A 65 25.44 -14.18 -20.45
C ARG A 65 24.75 -13.82 -19.14
N SER A 66 24.02 -14.76 -18.55
CA SER A 66 23.37 -14.48 -17.27
C SER A 66 24.37 -14.20 -16.15
N LEU A 67 25.45 -14.96 -16.07
CA LEU A 67 26.56 -14.69 -15.15
C LEU A 67 27.16 -13.29 -15.37
N ARG A 68 27.38 -12.88 -16.62
CA ARG A 68 27.89 -11.52 -16.92
C ARG A 68 26.94 -10.42 -16.45
N HIS A 69 25.63 -10.58 -16.66
CA HIS A 69 24.65 -9.63 -16.16
C HIS A 69 24.57 -9.61 -14.63
N ASP A 70 24.69 -10.78 -13.98
CA ASP A 70 24.72 -10.89 -12.52
C ASP A 70 25.98 -10.23 -11.92
N ALA A 71 27.13 -10.40 -12.57
CA ALA A 71 28.36 -9.73 -12.19
C ALA A 71 28.24 -8.20 -12.33
N LEU A 72 27.64 -7.71 -13.43
CA LEU A 72 27.40 -6.28 -13.63
C LEU A 72 26.44 -5.70 -12.58
N SER A 73 25.36 -6.41 -12.24
CA SER A 73 24.45 -5.93 -11.20
C SER A 73 25.07 -5.98 -9.79
N ALA A 74 26.05 -6.85 -9.55
CA ALA A 74 26.83 -6.82 -8.31
C ALA A 74 27.67 -5.55 -8.16
N VAL A 75 28.16 -4.96 -9.26
CA VAL A 75 28.82 -3.63 -9.22
C VAL A 75 27.84 -2.57 -8.69
N GLY A 76 26.60 -2.56 -9.18
CA GLY A 76 25.56 -1.65 -8.68
C GLY A 76 25.28 -1.83 -7.19
N LEU A 77 25.29 -3.08 -6.70
CA LEU A 77 25.20 -3.37 -5.27
C LEU A 77 26.38 -2.76 -4.49
N PHE A 78 27.62 -2.97 -4.94
CA PHE A 78 28.79 -2.48 -4.21
C PHE A 78 28.88 -0.95 -4.23
N VAL A 79 28.47 -0.30 -5.32
CA VAL A 79 28.36 1.16 -5.38
C VAL A 79 27.35 1.68 -4.37
N GLY A 80 26.17 1.06 -4.29
CA GLY A 80 25.16 1.42 -3.29
C GLY A 80 25.64 1.18 -1.85
N LEU A 81 26.32 0.05 -1.60
CA LEU A 81 26.89 -0.26 -0.29
C LEU A 81 28.01 0.73 0.09
N ALA A 82 28.88 1.09 -0.86
CA ALA A 82 29.92 2.09 -0.64
C ALA A 82 29.30 3.46 -0.32
N PHE A 83 28.26 3.88 -1.05
CA PHE A 83 27.52 5.11 -0.75
C PHE A 83 26.97 5.10 0.69
N ILE A 84 26.35 4.01 1.11
CA ILE A 84 25.82 3.85 2.48
C ILE A 84 26.97 3.88 3.52
N ALA A 85 28.15 3.35 3.19
CA ALA A 85 29.30 3.28 4.10
C ALA A 85 30.11 4.59 4.21
N LEU A 86 29.95 5.55 3.28
CA LEU A 86 30.78 6.76 3.22
C LEU A 86 30.49 7.80 4.33
N GLY A 87 29.46 7.63 5.15
CA GLY A 87 29.23 8.51 6.29
C GLY A 87 27.78 8.54 6.77
N PRO A 88 27.46 9.40 7.75
CA PRO A 88 26.11 9.55 8.25
C PRO A 88 25.20 10.12 7.15
N ALA A 89 24.47 9.23 6.49
CA ALA A 89 23.44 9.59 5.53
C ALA A 89 22.08 9.67 6.25
N PRO A 90 21.19 10.61 5.87
CA PRO A 90 19.84 10.62 6.40
C PRO A 90 19.11 9.32 6.03
N ARG A 91 18.16 8.89 6.88
CA ARG A 91 17.39 7.65 6.69
C ARG A 91 16.82 7.52 5.27
N ASP A 92 16.35 8.62 4.70
CA ASP A 92 15.76 8.67 3.35
C ASP A 92 16.78 8.37 2.25
N ALA A 93 18.01 8.88 2.38
CA ALA A 93 19.10 8.59 1.44
C ALA A 93 19.57 7.13 1.55
N ILE A 94 19.61 6.57 2.76
CA ILE A 94 19.87 5.15 2.99
C ILE A 94 18.77 4.31 2.33
N GLY A 95 17.50 4.70 2.48
CA GLY A 95 16.37 4.02 1.86
C GLY A 95 16.43 4.04 0.34
N LEU A 96 16.77 5.19 -0.24
CA LEU A 96 16.97 5.32 -1.68
C LEU A 96 18.08 4.38 -2.16
N ALA A 97 19.24 4.39 -1.49
CA ALA A 97 20.36 3.51 -1.83
C ALA A 97 19.97 2.03 -1.70
N ALA A 98 19.27 1.66 -0.63
CA ALA A 98 18.78 0.31 -0.41
C ALA A 98 17.82 -0.15 -1.53
N MET A 99 16.87 0.69 -1.93
CA MET A 99 15.94 0.37 -3.03
C MET A 99 16.65 0.30 -4.38
N LEU A 100 17.66 1.14 -4.62
CA LEU A 100 18.49 1.06 -5.83
C LEU A 100 19.34 -0.22 -5.86
N ILE A 101 19.84 -0.70 -4.72
CA ILE A 101 20.51 -2.01 -4.63
C ILE A 101 19.55 -3.13 -5.01
N VAL A 102 18.34 -3.16 -4.41
CA VAL A 102 17.31 -4.16 -4.74
C VAL A 102 16.98 -4.12 -6.24
N ALA A 103 16.73 -2.93 -6.79
CA ALA A 103 16.45 -2.75 -8.21
C ALA A 103 17.62 -3.23 -9.08
N ALA A 104 18.85 -2.80 -8.81
CA ALA A 104 20.03 -3.20 -9.57
C ALA A 104 20.18 -4.73 -9.62
N ARG A 105 19.97 -5.41 -8.49
CA ARG A 105 20.07 -6.87 -8.38
C ARG A 105 18.96 -7.62 -9.10
N LEU A 106 17.75 -7.06 -9.18
CA LEU A 106 16.59 -7.73 -9.79
C LEU A 106 16.34 -7.33 -11.26
N VAL A 107 16.89 -6.20 -11.73
CA VAL A 107 16.75 -5.73 -13.12
C VAL A 107 17.17 -6.77 -14.16
N PRO A 108 18.28 -7.52 -14.03
CA PRO A 108 18.64 -8.55 -15.00
C PRO A 108 17.55 -9.62 -15.19
N ALA A 109 16.96 -10.10 -14.07
CA ALA A 109 15.89 -11.09 -14.09
C ALA A 109 14.59 -10.50 -14.67
N ALA A 110 14.22 -9.29 -14.27
CA ALA A 110 13.04 -8.59 -14.82
C ALA A 110 13.19 -8.32 -16.32
N TRP A 111 14.35 -7.84 -16.76
CA TRP A 111 14.67 -7.62 -18.16
C TRP A 111 14.59 -8.93 -18.96
N TRP A 112 15.12 -10.02 -18.40
CA TRP A 112 15.02 -11.33 -19.01
C TRP A 112 13.56 -11.77 -19.17
N THR A 113 12.74 -11.64 -18.12
CA THR A 113 11.30 -11.90 -18.16
C THR A 113 10.60 -11.08 -19.24
N ILE A 114 10.89 -9.78 -19.37
CA ILE A 114 10.28 -8.90 -20.38
C ILE A 114 10.69 -9.32 -21.81
N ARG A 115 11.95 -9.70 -22.01
CA ARG A 115 12.51 -9.99 -23.33
C ARG A 115 12.17 -11.39 -23.83
N PHE A 116 12.26 -12.39 -22.96
CA PHE A 116 12.17 -13.80 -23.33
C PHE A 116 10.92 -14.50 -22.80
N GLY A 117 10.22 -13.90 -21.82
CA GLY A 117 9.12 -14.56 -21.13
C GLY A 117 9.66 -15.40 -19.97
N ALA A 118 8.80 -15.80 -19.06
CA ALA A 118 9.17 -16.60 -17.91
C ALA A 118 8.00 -17.52 -17.50
N PRO A 119 8.29 -18.69 -16.90
CA PRO A 119 7.24 -19.48 -16.29
C PRO A 119 6.64 -18.74 -15.08
N PRO A 120 5.36 -18.99 -14.73
CA PRO A 120 4.67 -18.25 -13.67
C PRO A 120 5.40 -18.28 -12.32
N LEU A 121 5.99 -19.42 -11.95
CA LEU A 121 6.73 -19.55 -10.70
C LEU A 121 7.96 -18.61 -10.65
N PHE A 122 8.63 -18.39 -11.77
CA PHE A 122 9.74 -17.43 -11.85
C PHE A 122 9.23 -16.00 -11.67
N VAL A 123 8.10 -15.65 -12.29
CA VAL A 123 7.44 -14.35 -12.14
C VAL A 123 7.06 -14.09 -10.68
N PHE A 124 6.48 -15.11 -10.03
CA PHE A 124 6.15 -15.06 -8.60
C PHE A 124 7.41 -14.83 -7.75
N ALA A 125 8.47 -15.63 -7.95
CA ALA A 125 9.70 -15.51 -7.17
C ALA A 125 10.39 -14.16 -7.35
N LEU A 126 10.39 -13.62 -8.57
CA LEU A 126 10.92 -12.29 -8.88
C LEU A 126 10.14 -11.18 -8.15
N CYS A 127 8.81 -11.18 -8.27
CA CYS A 127 7.96 -10.22 -7.57
C CYS A 127 8.09 -10.35 -6.05
N LEU A 128 8.07 -11.57 -5.51
CA LEU A 128 8.24 -11.82 -4.08
C LEU A 128 9.58 -11.25 -3.60
N SER A 129 10.66 -11.46 -4.35
CA SER A 129 11.98 -10.92 -3.98
C SER A 129 11.98 -9.39 -3.92
N ALA A 130 11.37 -8.72 -4.90
CA ALA A 130 11.24 -7.27 -4.90
C ALA A 130 10.39 -6.77 -3.72
N TYR A 131 9.24 -7.40 -3.50
CA TYR A 131 8.27 -7.00 -2.48
C TYR A 131 8.78 -7.29 -1.06
N SER A 132 9.49 -8.39 -0.84
CA SER A 132 10.17 -8.68 0.42
C SER A 132 11.27 -7.67 0.73
N GLY A 133 11.98 -7.20 -0.29
CA GLY A 133 12.96 -6.13 -0.13
C GLY A 133 12.33 -4.82 0.35
N MET A 134 11.25 -4.40 -0.31
CA MET A 134 10.47 -3.22 0.09
C MET A 134 9.81 -3.39 1.46
N ALA A 135 9.27 -4.57 1.77
CA ALA A 135 8.67 -4.89 3.07
C ALA A 135 9.67 -4.75 4.22
N THR A 136 10.88 -5.29 4.03
CA THR A 136 11.97 -5.22 5.02
C THR A 136 12.34 -3.77 5.32
N TRP A 137 12.53 -2.97 4.27
CA TRP A 137 12.81 -1.55 4.42
C TRP A 137 11.64 -0.78 5.05
N ARG A 138 10.40 -1.04 4.62
CA ARG A 138 9.21 -0.36 5.15
C ARG A 138 9.08 -0.53 6.65
N VAL A 139 9.29 -1.73 7.17
CA VAL A 139 9.18 -2.01 8.61
C VAL A 139 10.19 -1.21 9.44
N ALA A 140 11.41 -0.99 8.91
CA ALA A 140 12.40 -0.15 9.58
C ALA A 140 12.12 1.35 9.43
N ALA A 141 11.70 1.77 8.23
CA ALA A 141 11.60 3.18 7.88
C ALA A 141 10.25 3.84 8.21
N SER A 142 9.19 3.06 8.44
CA SER A 142 7.86 3.57 8.75
C SER A 142 7.13 2.73 9.80
N LEU A 143 6.45 3.44 10.71
CA LEU A 143 5.52 2.84 11.64
C LEU A 143 4.29 2.27 10.90
N PRO A 144 3.66 1.21 11.43
CA PRO A 144 2.34 0.80 10.94
C PRO A 144 1.32 1.86 11.36
N LEU A 145 0.70 2.51 10.37
CA LEU A 145 -0.31 3.55 10.59
C LEU A 145 -1.60 3.22 9.83
N GLY A 146 -2.69 3.90 10.20
CA GLY A 146 -4.04 3.66 9.68
C GLY A 146 -4.53 2.25 10.02
N ASP A 147 -5.23 1.59 9.09
CA ASP A 147 -5.78 0.25 9.33
C ASP A 147 -4.72 -0.83 9.66
N GLN A 148 -3.45 -0.60 9.30
CA GLN A 148 -2.37 -1.58 9.50
C GLN A 148 -2.19 -1.98 10.97
N VAL A 149 -2.23 -1.01 11.90
CA VAL A 149 -2.04 -1.31 13.32
C VAL A 149 -3.14 -2.23 13.84
N PHE A 150 -4.37 -2.07 13.36
CA PHE A 150 -5.51 -2.86 13.82
C PHE A 150 -5.49 -4.28 13.27
N TYR A 151 -5.00 -4.51 12.05
CA TYR A 151 -4.72 -5.86 11.57
C TYR A 151 -3.64 -6.56 12.40
N LEU A 152 -2.59 -5.83 12.81
CA LEU A 152 -1.52 -6.37 13.65
C LEU A 152 -2.01 -6.69 15.08
N LEU A 153 -2.78 -5.79 15.69
CA LEU A 153 -3.39 -6.01 17.01
C LEU A 153 -4.36 -7.20 16.98
N ALA A 154 -5.17 -7.31 15.94
CA ALA A 154 -6.06 -8.46 15.78
C ALA A 154 -5.29 -9.76 15.53
N ALA A 155 -4.22 -9.73 14.73
CA ALA A 155 -3.36 -10.90 14.55
C ALA A 155 -2.74 -11.34 15.88
N ASP A 156 -2.27 -10.38 16.70
CA ASP A 156 -1.74 -10.63 18.04
C ASP A 156 -2.79 -11.29 18.95
N ARG A 157 -4.02 -10.77 18.99
CA ARG A 157 -5.14 -11.36 19.75
C ARG A 157 -5.48 -12.77 19.28
N LEU A 158 -5.49 -13.01 17.97
CA LEU A 158 -5.74 -14.34 17.40
C LEU A 158 -4.69 -15.37 17.84
N THR A 159 -3.44 -14.97 18.07
CA THR A 159 -2.41 -15.88 18.62
C THR A 159 -2.71 -16.34 20.05
N HIS A 160 -3.56 -15.60 20.76
CA HIS A 160 -4.03 -15.91 22.11
C HIS A 160 -5.45 -16.51 22.11
N GLY A 161 -6.00 -16.85 20.94
CA GLY A 161 -7.37 -17.39 20.82
C GLY A 161 -8.47 -16.36 21.09
N ASP A 162 -8.16 -15.07 21.00
CA ASP A 162 -9.07 -13.98 21.32
C ASP A 162 -9.52 -13.21 20.06
N LEU A 163 -10.77 -12.72 20.09
CA LEU A 163 -11.38 -11.89 19.07
C LEU A 163 -11.74 -10.49 19.61
N ASP A 164 -11.50 -10.19 20.88
CA ASP A 164 -11.75 -8.86 21.43
C ASP A 164 -10.88 -7.80 20.73
N ALA A 165 -11.55 -6.83 20.11
CA ALA A 165 -10.89 -5.72 19.42
C ALA A 165 -10.65 -4.51 20.34
N THR A 166 -10.87 -4.65 21.65
CA THR A 166 -10.51 -3.62 22.63
C THR A 166 -9.02 -3.29 22.52
N ILE A 167 -8.74 -2.00 22.32
CA ILE A 167 -7.37 -1.49 22.15
C ILE A 167 -6.67 -1.56 23.52
N ASP A 168 -5.67 -2.41 23.63
CA ASP A 168 -4.69 -2.37 24.73
C ASP A 168 -3.74 -1.18 24.49
N PRO A 169 -3.75 -0.15 25.34
CA PRO A 169 -2.91 1.04 25.15
C PRO A 169 -1.42 0.74 25.19
N ALA A 170 -0.98 -0.22 26.01
CA ALA A 170 0.42 -0.59 26.12
C ALA A 170 0.88 -1.28 24.83
N ARG A 171 0.11 -2.26 24.37
CA ARG A 171 0.41 -2.98 23.11
C ARG A 171 0.36 -2.05 21.89
N PHE A 172 -0.62 -1.15 21.83
CA PHE A 172 -0.70 -0.14 20.78
C PHE A 172 0.53 0.78 20.79
N GLN A 173 0.95 1.24 21.97
CA GLN A 173 2.14 2.07 22.13
C GLN A 173 3.42 1.32 21.77
N ASP A 174 3.54 0.03 22.08
CA ASP A 174 4.69 -0.78 21.70
C ASP A 174 4.81 -0.92 20.17
N LEU A 175 3.67 -1.00 19.46
CA LEU A 175 3.65 -1.16 17.99
C LEU A 175 3.90 0.14 17.24
N VAL A 176 3.33 1.24 17.69
CA VAL A 176 3.32 2.51 16.94
C VAL A 176 4.23 3.56 17.59
N GLY A 177 4.67 3.36 18.83
CA GLY A 177 5.46 4.33 19.59
C GLY A 177 4.66 5.53 20.13
N ILE A 178 3.33 5.52 19.97
CA ILE A 178 2.41 6.56 20.45
C ILE A 178 1.20 5.94 21.13
N PRO A 179 0.60 6.62 22.13
CA PRO A 179 -0.65 6.14 22.73
C PRO A 179 -1.81 6.20 21.73
N PRO A 180 -2.81 5.32 21.87
CA PRO A 180 -4.01 5.37 21.04
C PRO A 180 -4.73 6.72 21.24
N GLN A 181 -5.27 7.23 20.16
CA GLN A 181 -6.04 8.47 20.11
C GLN A 181 -7.54 8.18 20.24
N PRO A 182 -8.35 9.15 20.69
CA PRO A 182 -9.81 8.97 20.80
C PRO A 182 -10.49 8.57 19.49
N SER A 183 -9.92 8.92 18.33
CA SER A 183 -10.42 8.55 17.00
C SER A 183 -10.16 7.09 16.61
N ASP A 184 -9.20 6.41 17.27
CA ASP A 184 -8.77 5.07 16.89
C ASP A 184 -9.85 4.01 17.19
N VAL A 185 -10.56 4.16 18.31
CA VAL A 185 -11.65 3.26 18.69
C VAL A 185 -12.84 3.36 17.71
N PRO A 186 -13.48 4.52 17.49
CA PRO A 186 -14.68 4.62 16.66
C PRO A 186 -14.45 4.31 15.17
N MET A 187 -13.21 4.39 14.69
CA MET A 187 -12.86 4.10 13.29
C MET A 187 -12.50 2.63 13.04
N HIS A 188 -12.14 1.85 14.07
CA HIS A 188 -11.62 0.49 13.88
C HIS A 188 -12.28 -0.57 14.77
N VAL A 189 -13.06 -0.16 15.77
CA VAL A 189 -13.78 -1.05 16.70
C VAL A 189 -15.28 -0.81 16.59
N ALA A 190 -16.03 -1.89 16.32
CA ALA A 190 -17.48 -1.93 16.35
C ALA A 190 -17.96 -2.63 17.63
N ASN A 191 -18.90 -2.03 18.34
CA ASN A 191 -19.61 -2.69 19.43
C ASN A 191 -20.70 -3.58 18.84
N THR A 192 -20.53 -4.90 18.95
CA THR A 192 -21.44 -5.90 18.41
C THR A 192 -22.23 -6.60 19.53
N PRO A 193 -23.30 -7.35 19.20
CA PRO A 193 -23.98 -8.22 20.17
C PRO A 193 -23.07 -9.15 20.99
N VAL A 194 -21.90 -9.52 20.47
CA VAL A 194 -20.95 -10.42 21.13
C VAL A 194 -19.72 -9.70 21.70
N GLY A 195 -19.77 -8.37 21.78
CA GLY A 195 -18.70 -7.52 22.32
C GLY A 195 -17.96 -6.70 21.25
N PRO A 196 -16.86 -6.03 21.62
CA PRO A 196 -16.05 -5.23 20.69
C PRO A 196 -15.39 -6.09 19.62
N ARG A 197 -15.57 -5.74 18.35
CA ARG A 197 -15.00 -6.45 17.20
C ARG A 197 -14.35 -5.51 16.20
N GLN A 198 -13.37 -6.02 15.47
CA GLN A 198 -12.68 -5.26 14.44
C GLN A 198 -13.64 -4.97 13.28
N ILE A 199 -13.71 -3.71 12.83
CA ILE A 199 -14.58 -3.31 11.71
C ILE A 199 -14.17 -4.00 10.41
N GLN A 200 -12.87 -4.12 10.18
CA GLN A 200 -12.25 -4.60 8.95
C GLN A 200 -12.34 -6.12 8.72
N GLY A 201 -12.91 -6.88 9.65
CA GLY A 201 -12.91 -8.36 9.59
C GLY A 201 -11.60 -8.98 10.09
N TYR A 202 -11.64 -10.29 10.35
CA TYR A 202 -10.50 -11.05 10.91
C TYR A 202 -9.74 -11.89 9.90
N VAL A 203 -10.21 -12.02 8.64
CA VAL A 203 -9.59 -12.94 7.67
C VAL A 203 -8.18 -12.53 7.30
N LEU A 204 -7.94 -11.23 7.04
CA LEU A 204 -6.58 -10.77 6.80
C LEU A 204 -5.68 -11.00 8.02
N SER A 205 -6.16 -10.62 9.20
CA SER A 205 -5.46 -10.79 10.48
C SER A 205 -5.08 -12.26 10.70
N ALA A 206 -6.00 -13.19 10.45
CA ALA A 206 -5.75 -14.63 10.54
C ALA A 206 -4.72 -15.13 9.53
N LEU A 207 -4.76 -14.64 8.28
CA LEU A 207 -3.79 -15.01 7.25
C LEU A 207 -2.37 -14.54 7.58
N ILE A 208 -2.22 -13.41 8.26
CA ILE A 208 -0.90 -12.89 8.65
C ILE A 208 -0.38 -13.47 9.97
N VAL A 209 -1.19 -14.20 10.76
CA VAL A 209 -0.77 -14.82 12.03
C VAL A 209 0.53 -15.65 11.90
N PRO A 210 0.69 -16.56 10.91
CA PRO A 210 1.91 -17.36 10.81
C PRO A 210 3.16 -16.49 10.63
N GLY A 211 3.05 -15.42 9.84
CA GLY A 211 4.13 -14.44 9.66
C GLY A 211 4.36 -13.61 10.93
N TRP A 212 3.29 -13.17 11.57
CA TRP A 212 3.32 -12.41 12.83
C TRP A 212 4.05 -13.18 13.93
N VAL A 213 3.72 -14.47 14.12
CA VAL A 213 4.38 -15.33 15.12
C VAL A 213 5.86 -15.52 14.78
N ALA A 214 6.21 -15.70 13.51
CA ALA A 214 7.58 -16.00 13.11
C ALA A 214 8.54 -14.79 13.19
N ALA A 215 8.07 -13.58 12.85
CA ALA A 215 8.93 -12.41 12.73
C ALA A 215 8.21 -11.08 12.99
N GLY A 216 7.13 -11.09 13.77
CA GLY A 216 6.34 -9.90 14.10
C GLY A 216 5.84 -9.17 12.85
N GLN A 217 5.96 -7.84 12.86
CA GLN A 217 5.47 -6.99 11.78
C GLN A 217 6.13 -7.32 10.43
N LEU A 218 7.40 -7.71 10.43
CA LEU A 218 8.11 -8.10 9.21
C LEU A 218 7.47 -9.34 8.60
N GLY A 219 7.29 -10.40 9.38
CA GLY A 219 6.70 -11.63 8.86
C GLY A 219 5.26 -11.44 8.39
N ALA A 220 4.44 -10.67 9.11
CA ALA A 220 3.10 -10.29 8.65
C ALA A 220 3.14 -9.55 7.30
N THR A 221 4.09 -8.63 7.12
CA THR A 221 4.27 -7.91 5.85
C THR A 221 4.77 -8.82 4.73
N LEU A 222 5.61 -9.80 5.03
CA LEU A 222 6.08 -10.78 4.04
C LEU A 222 4.95 -11.67 3.52
N VAL A 223 3.95 -11.99 4.35
CA VAL A 223 2.72 -12.66 3.90
C VAL A 223 1.98 -11.79 2.86
N ILE A 224 1.86 -10.49 3.11
CA ILE A 224 1.26 -9.56 2.14
C ILE A 224 2.06 -9.48 0.85
N ALA A 225 3.39 -9.42 0.95
CA ALA A 225 4.28 -9.46 -0.21
C ALA A 225 4.07 -10.72 -1.06
N ALA A 226 3.85 -11.89 -0.42
CA ALA A 226 3.52 -13.13 -1.12
C ALA A 226 2.16 -13.07 -1.84
N LEU A 227 1.14 -12.51 -1.20
CA LEU A 227 -0.18 -12.32 -1.83
C LEU A 227 -0.10 -11.35 -3.02
N ALA A 228 0.66 -10.26 -2.89
CA ALA A 228 0.91 -9.33 -3.99
C ALA A 228 1.70 -9.98 -5.13
N ALA A 229 2.68 -10.84 -4.82
CA ALA A 229 3.42 -11.61 -5.83
C ALA A 229 2.52 -12.61 -6.56
N TRP A 230 1.57 -13.23 -5.85
CA TRP A 230 0.53 -14.07 -6.46
C TRP A 230 -0.32 -13.23 -7.42
N ALA A 231 -0.84 -12.08 -7.00
CA ALA A 231 -1.58 -11.19 -7.90
C ALA A 231 -0.76 -10.79 -9.14
N ALA A 232 0.51 -10.42 -8.99
CA ALA A 232 1.39 -10.07 -10.12
C ALA A 232 1.63 -11.24 -11.09
N MET A 233 1.80 -12.46 -10.59
CA MET A 233 1.88 -13.67 -11.41
C MET A 233 0.56 -13.91 -12.16
N GLN A 234 -0.59 -13.64 -11.55
CA GLN A 234 -1.89 -13.80 -12.19
C GLN A 234 -2.12 -12.72 -13.27
N THR A 235 -1.67 -11.49 -13.04
CA THR A 235 -1.67 -10.42 -14.06
C THR A 235 -0.79 -10.78 -15.25
N TRP A 236 0.39 -11.36 -15.02
CA TRP A 236 1.25 -11.88 -16.10
C TRP A 236 0.51 -12.87 -17.00
N LEU A 237 -0.18 -13.82 -16.39
CA LEU A 237 -0.95 -14.82 -17.12
C LEU A 237 -2.18 -14.21 -17.82
N LEU A 238 -2.88 -13.27 -17.18
CA LEU A 238 -3.99 -12.53 -17.78
C LEU A 238 -3.55 -11.80 -19.05
N LEU A 239 -2.41 -11.12 -18.99
CA LEU A 239 -1.84 -10.39 -20.13
C LEU A 239 -1.46 -11.36 -21.26
N GLY A 240 -0.85 -12.51 -20.95
CA GLY A 240 -0.54 -13.54 -21.94
C GLY A 240 -1.77 -14.17 -22.61
N GLU A 241 -2.94 -14.14 -21.95
CA GLU A 241 -4.21 -14.68 -22.47
C GLU A 241 -5.06 -13.67 -23.26
N THR A 242 -4.76 -12.38 -23.14
CA THR A 242 -5.62 -11.29 -23.67
C THR A 242 -4.91 -10.32 -24.62
N VAL A 243 -3.58 -10.27 -24.60
CA VAL A 243 -2.78 -9.36 -25.41
C VAL A 243 -2.01 -10.16 -26.47
N PRO A 244 -2.27 -9.94 -27.78
CA PRO A 244 -1.61 -10.69 -28.85
C PRO A 244 -0.09 -10.47 -28.92
N ASP A 245 0.38 -9.25 -28.63
CA ASP A 245 1.81 -8.92 -28.64
C ASP A 245 2.44 -9.30 -27.30
N ALA A 246 3.15 -10.44 -27.27
CA ALA A 246 3.83 -10.93 -26.08
C ALA A 246 4.84 -9.92 -25.52
N ARG A 247 5.56 -9.14 -26.34
CA ARG A 247 6.53 -8.18 -25.81
C ARG A 247 5.83 -7.05 -25.05
N ILE A 248 4.74 -6.53 -25.61
CA ILE A 248 3.96 -5.46 -24.96
C ILE A 248 3.23 -6.00 -23.73
N ALA A 249 2.69 -7.22 -23.78
CA ALA A 249 2.10 -7.89 -22.62
C ALA A 249 3.10 -7.95 -21.45
N ARG A 250 4.33 -8.41 -21.71
CA ARG A 250 5.37 -8.56 -20.69
C ARG A 250 5.90 -7.21 -20.19
N ALA A 251 6.03 -6.21 -21.06
CA ALA A 251 6.38 -4.86 -20.63
C ALA A 251 5.30 -4.24 -19.74
N THR A 252 4.02 -4.45 -20.09
CA THR A 252 2.88 -3.97 -19.30
C THR A 252 2.79 -4.65 -17.94
N TRP A 253 3.10 -5.95 -17.87
CA TRP A 253 3.24 -6.63 -16.59
C TRP A 253 4.29 -5.97 -15.71
N ALA A 254 5.45 -5.58 -16.27
CA ALA A 254 6.49 -4.91 -15.49
C ALA A 254 6.02 -3.55 -14.97
N LEU A 255 5.28 -2.78 -15.76
CA LEU A 255 4.66 -1.54 -15.30
C LEU A 255 3.69 -1.80 -14.13
N PHE A 256 2.81 -2.79 -14.27
CA PHE A 256 1.88 -3.18 -13.21
C PHE A 256 2.59 -3.65 -11.94
N ALA A 257 3.57 -4.55 -12.07
CA ALA A 257 4.18 -5.23 -10.94
C ALA A 257 5.26 -4.37 -10.25
N LEU A 258 5.94 -3.49 -10.98
CA LEU A 258 7.10 -2.77 -10.47
C LEU A 258 6.86 -1.27 -10.30
N LEU A 259 5.66 -0.75 -10.59
CA LEU A 259 5.28 0.64 -10.34
C LEU A 259 4.12 0.79 -9.34
N ALA A 260 4.04 1.96 -8.74
CA ALA A 260 2.93 2.41 -7.93
C ALA A 260 1.62 2.42 -8.73
N PRO A 261 0.47 2.15 -8.08
CA PRO A 261 0.32 1.93 -6.65
C PRO A 261 0.61 0.49 -6.18
N PHE A 262 0.84 -0.44 -7.11
CA PHE A 262 0.88 -1.86 -6.78
C PHE A 262 2.06 -2.23 -5.89
N THR A 263 3.25 -1.77 -6.25
CA THR A 263 4.46 -1.96 -5.43
C THR A 263 4.34 -1.37 -4.04
N THR A 264 3.78 -0.17 -3.92
CA THR A 264 3.59 0.50 -2.64
C THR A 264 2.73 -0.34 -1.70
N LEU A 265 1.60 -0.85 -2.19
CA LEU A 265 0.70 -1.67 -1.38
C LEU A 265 1.20 -3.10 -1.17
N ALA A 266 2.08 -3.62 -2.02
CA ALA A 266 2.73 -4.92 -1.80
C ALA A 266 3.58 -4.94 -0.51
N ALA A 267 4.00 -3.77 -0.03
CA ALA A 267 4.74 -3.62 1.21
C ALA A 267 3.89 -3.12 2.39
N HIS A 268 2.57 -2.96 2.29
CA HIS A 268 1.71 -2.44 3.37
C HIS A 268 0.60 -3.42 3.75
N ILE A 269 0.24 -3.49 5.05
CA ILE A 269 -0.73 -4.49 5.54
C ILE A 269 -2.17 -4.02 5.30
N TYR A 270 -2.68 -4.34 4.11
CA TYR A 270 -4.06 -4.09 3.71
C TYR A 270 -4.63 -5.31 2.96
N PRO A 271 -5.97 -5.49 2.94
CA PRO A 271 -6.60 -6.63 2.26
C PRO A 271 -6.47 -6.53 0.74
N ASN A 272 -6.00 -5.41 0.22
CA ASN A 272 -6.02 -5.11 -1.21
C ASN A 272 -5.17 -6.08 -2.06
N ALA A 273 -4.00 -6.50 -1.55
CA ALA A 273 -3.17 -7.47 -2.26
C ALA A 273 -3.87 -8.84 -2.38
N LEU A 274 -4.60 -9.24 -1.33
CA LEU A 274 -5.42 -10.45 -1.32
C LEU A 274 -6.61 -10.31 -2.29
N ALA A 275 -7.31 -9.18 -2.25
CA ALA A 275 -8.42 -8.89 -3.16
C ALA A 275 -7.95 -8.95 -4.61
N ALA A 276 -6.86 -8.25 -4.97
CA ALA A 276 -6.28 -8.29 -6.30
C ALA A 276 -5.91 -9.72 -6.75
N ALA A 277 -5.37 -10.55 -5.85
CA ALA A 277 -5.02 -11.93 -6.16
C ALA A 277 -6.26 -12.80 -6.43
N LEU A 278 -7.26 -12.72 -5.55
CA LEU A 278 -8.53 -13.44 -5.67
C LEU A 278 -9.30 -13.02 -6.93
N ILE A 279 -9.46 -11.71 -7.14
CA ILE A 279 -10.18 -11.11 -8.26
C ILE A 279 -9.53 -11.51 -9.58
N THR A 280 -8.21 -11.35 -9.72
CA THR A 280 -7.52 -11.66 -10.98
C THR A 280 -7.55 -13.14 -11.30
N THR A 281 -7.33 -14.00 -10.29
CA THR A 281 -7.38 -15.45 -10.48
C THR A 281 -8.79 -15.91 -10.84
N GLY A 282 -9.80 -15.41 -10.12
CA GLY A 282 -11.21 -15.70 -10.39
C GLY A 282 -11.66 -15.22 -11.76
N TYR A 283 -11.31 -13.99 -12.13
CA TYR A 283 -11.56 -13.42 -13.45
C TYR A 283 -10.97 -14.28 -14.56
N ARG A 284 -9.69 -14.66 -14.43
CA ARG A 284 -9.04 -15.51 -15.42
C ARG A 284 -9.76 -16.84 -15.60
N TYR A 285 -10.08 -17.54 -14.51
CA TYR A 285 -10.78 -18.82 -14.60
C TYR A 285 -12.20 -18.72 -15.15
N ALA A 286 -12.85 -17.57 -15.05
CA ALA A 286 -14.18 -17.34 -15.64
C ALA A 286 -14.10 -16.93 -17.13
N PHE A 287 -13.14 -16.09 -17.53
CA PHE A 287 -13.19 -15.37 -18.80
C PHE A 287 -12.04 -15.67 -19.78
N THR A 288 -10.81 -15.82 -19.31
CA THR A 288 -9.61 -15.78 -20.17
C THR A 288 -8.80 -17.09 -20.21
N ALA A 289 -8.85 -17.89 -19.15
CA ALA A 289 -8.09 -19.13 -19.05
C ALA A 289 -8.52 -20.12 -20.14
N ARG A 290 -7.53 -20.83 -20.72
CA ARG A 290 -7.76 -21.86 -21.75
C ARG A 290 -8.79 -22.91 -21.31
N HIS A 291 -8.73 -23.31 -20.05
CA HIS A 291 -9.70 -24.21 -19.43
C HIS A 291 -10.47 -23.44 -18.36
N ARG A 292 -11.69 -23.03 -18.70
CA ARG A 292 -12.56 -22.28 -17.79
C ARG A 292 -12.96 -23.16 -16.60
N ARG A 293 -12.85 -22.61 -15.39
CA ARG A 293 -13.14 -23.30 -14.13
C ARG A 293 -14.14 -22.49 -13.32
N TYR A 294 -15.38 -22.46 -13.77
CA TYR A 294 -16.43 -21.59 -13.21
C TYR A 294 -16.67 -21.80 -11.71
N ALA A 295 -16.64 -23.04 -11.20
CA ALA A 295 -16.78 -23.30 -9.77
C ALA A 295 -15.63 -22.67 -8.96
N LEU A 296 -14.39 -22.86 -9.40
CA LEU A 296 -13.22 -22.25 -8.75
C LEU A 296 -13.25 -20.72 -8.85
N ALA A 297 -13.68 -20.17 -9.99
CA ALA A 297 -13.90 -18.73 -10.13
C ALA A 297 -14.97 -18.22 -9.14
N GLY A 298 -16.05 -18.99 -8.94
CA GLY A 298 -17.09 -18.70 -7.96
C GLY A 298 -16.55 -18.73 -6.53
N VAL A 299 -15.74 -19.72 -6.16
CA VAL A 299 -15.08 -19.79 -4.85
C VAL A 299 -14.19 -18.55 -4.62
N LEU A 300 -13.32 -18.23 -5.57
CA LEU A 300 -12.36 -17.14 -5.43
C LEU A 300 -13.03 -15.75 -5.37
N LEU A 301 -14.04 -15.51 -6.23
CA LEU A 301 -14.79 -14.26 -6.20
C LEU A 301 -15.79 -14.20 -5.02
N GLY A 302 -16.31 -15.34 -4.58
CA GLY A 302 -17.11 -15.46 -3.35
C GLY A 302 -16.27 -15.13 -2.11
N ALA A 303 -15.00 -15.50 -2.10
CA ALA A 303 -14.09 -15.22 -0.98
C ALA A 303 -13.82 -13.72 -0.76
N THR A 304 -14.14 -12.85 -1.73
CA THR A 304 -14.09 -11.39 -1.49
C THR A 304 -15.11 -10.93 -0.45
N ALA A 305 -16.12 -11.76 -0.14
CA ALA A 305 -17.08 -11.57 0.96
C ALA A 305 -16.46 -11.45 2.37
N PHE A 306 -15.20 -11.86 2.52
CA PHE A 306 -14.44 -11.75 3.76
C PHE A 306 -13.60 -10.46 3.86
N LEU A 307 -13.54 -9.66 2.80
CA LEU A 307 -12.69 -8.47 2.70
C LEU A 307 -13.52 -7.20 2.90
N ASN A 308 -13.48 -6.25 1.96
CA ASN A 308 -14.29 -5.03 2.04
C ASN A 308 -15.58 -5.17 1.23
N PRO A 309 -16.66 -4.45 1.59
CA PRO A 309 -17.90 -4.42 0.79
C PRO A 309 -17.68 -4.09 -0.69
N ARG A 310 -16.70 -3.22 -0.99
CA ARG A 310 -16.34 -2.87 -2.38
C ARG A 310 -15.79 -4.05 -3.17
N ASP A 311 -15.16 -5.02 -2.52
CA ASP A 311 -14.60 -6.20 -3.19
C ASP A 311 -15.73 -7.18 -3.57
N GLY A 312 -16.84 -7.16 -2.85
CA GLY A 312 -18.07 -7.86 -3.21
C GLY A 312 -18.77 -7.31 -4.45
N LEU A 313 -18.62 -6.01 -4.73
CA LEU A 313 -19.15 -5.40 -5.95
C LEU A 313 -18.53 -6.05 -7.20
N VAL A 314 -17.28 -6.50 -7.13
CA VAL A 314 -16.62 -7.20 -8.24
C VAL A 314 -17.33 -8.51 -8.56
N LEU A 315 -17.71 -9.30 -7.55
CA LEU A 315 -18.50 -10.51 -7.75
C LEU A 315 -19.85 -10.19 -8.42
N LEU A 316 -20.56 -9.18 -7.92
CA LEU A 316 -21.87 -8.77 -8.44
C LEU A 316 -21.80 -8.29 -9.89
N THR A 317 -20.77 -7.53 -10.24
CA THR A 317 -20.58 -6.99 -11.60
C THR A 317 -20.20 -8.07 -12.61
N LEU A 318 -19.45 -9.10 -12.20
CA LEU A 318 -19.00 -10.17 -13.10
C LEU A 318 -20.05 -11.27 -13.29
N ALA A 319 -20.94 -11.51 -12.33
CA ALA A 319 -21.93 -12.60 -12.39
C ALA A 319 -22.83 -12.57 -13.64
N PRO A 320 -23.38 -11.42 -14.10
CA PRO A 320 -24.15 -11.35 -15.35
C PRO A 320 -23.36 -11.77 -16.59
N PHE A 321 -22.05 -11.52 -16.63
CA PHE A 321 -21.20 -11.94 -17.75
C PHE A 321 -20.92 -13.43 -17.73
N VAL A 322 -20.86 -14.06 -16.55
CA VAL A 322 -20.79 -15.53 -16.45
C VAL A 322 -22.11 -16.16 -16.91
N PHE A 323 -23.25 -15.51 -16.65
CA PHE A 323 -24.56 -15.96 -17.14
C PHE A 323 -24.60 -16.03 -18.68
N ALA A 324 -23.97 -15.09 -19.37
CA ALA A 324 -23.86 -15.09 -20.82
C ALA A 324 -23.09 -16.30 -21.40
N HIS A 325 -22.34 -17.04 -20.58
CA HIS A 325 -21.68 -18.29 -20.97
C HIS A 325 -22.58 -19.55 -20.85
N GLY A 326 -23.86 -19.38 -20.49
CA GLY A 326 -24.86 -20.44 -20.43
C GLY A 326 -25.19 -20.90 -19.00
N ARG A 327 -26.38 -21.51 -18.85
CA ARG A 327 -26.94 -21.89 -17.54
C ARG A 327 -26.01 -22.78 -16.71
N ALA A 328 -25.42 -23.81 -17.30
CA ALA A 328 -24.54 -24.73 -16.58
C ALA A 328 -23.27 -24.05 -16.02
N ALA A 329 -22.68 -23.13 -16.79
CA ALA A 329 -21.52 -22.35 -16.36
C ALA A 329 -21.90 -21.45 -15.17
N PHE A 330 -23.03 -20.74 -15.31
CA PHE A 330 -23.56 -19.88 -14.27
C PHE A 330 -23.94 -20.64 -13.01
N THR A 331 -24.62 -21.79 -13.10
CA THR A 331 -24.98 -22.58 -11.91
C THR A 331 -23.75 -23.02 -11.14
N ARG A 332 -22.70 -23.52 -11.83
CA ARG A 332 -21.44 -23.92 -11.17
C ARG A 332 -20.76 -22.74 -10.48
N PHE A 333 -20.74 -21.59 -11.14
CA PHE A 333 -20.20 -20.35 -10.57
C PHE A 333 -21.01 -19.87 -9.36
N ALA A 334 -22.32 -19.72 -9.52
CA ALA A 334 -23.23 -19.16 -8.54
C ALA A 334 -23.33 -20.04 -7.30
N VAL A 335 -23.47 -21.37 -7.44
CA VAL A 335 -23.50 -22.29 -6.30
C VAL A 335 -22.21 -22.18 -5.49
N ALA A 336 -21.06 -22.18 -6.15
CA ALA A 336 -19.77 -22.05 -5.47
C ALA A 336 -19.59 -20.68 -4.79
N ALA A 337 -19.96 -19.59 -5.46
CA ALA A 337 -19.89 -18.24 -4.90
C ALA A 337 -20.83 -18.07 -3.70
N VAL A 338 -22.08 -18.49 -3.84
CA VAL A 338 -23.09 -18.45 -2.77
C VAL A 338 -22.64 -19.29 -1.58
N ALA A 339 -22.10 -20.49 -1.79
CA ALA A 339 -21.58 -21.31 -0.71
C ALA A 339 -20.50 -20.56 0.11
N VAL A 340 -19.53 -19.92 -0.55
CA VAL A 340 -18.49 -19.15 0.15
C VAL A 340 -19.06 -17.90 0.83
N VAL A 341 -20.00 -17.18 0.19
CA VAL A 341 -20.69 -16.03 0.79
C VAL A 341 -21.49 -16.44 2.02
N LEU A 342 -22.14 -17.63 2.01
CA LEU A 342 -22.83 -18.17 3.17
C LEU A 342 -21.85 -18.54 4.29
N VAL A 343 -20.67 -19.08 3.97
CA VAL A 343 -19.60 -19.29 4.98
C VAL A 343 -19.13 -17.95 5.55
N ALA A 344 -19.02 -16.90 4.75
CA ALA A 344 -18.69 -15.55 5.23
C ALA A 344 -19.79 -15.00 6.14
N ALA A 345 -21.06 -15.14 5.76
CA ALA A 345 -22.19 -14.73 6.58
C ALA A 345 -22.27 -15.52 7.90
N LEU A 346 -22.01 -16.83 7.87
CA LEU A 346 -21.94 -17.67 9.07
C LEU A 346 -20.75 -17.26 9.96
N SER A 347 -19.59 -16.99 9.37
CA SER A 347 -18.43 -16.48 10.11
C SER A 347 -18.76 -15.14 10.77
N SER A 348 -19.44 -14.24 10.05
CA SER A 348 -19.93 -12.98 10.63
C SER A 348 -20.95 -13.20 11.75
N LEU A 349 -21.85 -14.18 11.63
CA LEU A 349 -22.79 -14.52 12.68
C LEU A 349 -22.06 -14.96 13.95
N LEU A 350 -21.04 -15.81 13.81
CA LEU A 350 -20.26 -16.30 14.94
C LEU A 350 -19.38 -15.19 15.57
N VAL A 351 -18.77 -14.34 14.75
CA VAL A 351 -17.81 -13.33 15.21
C VAL A 351 -18.49 -12.05 15.68
N TYR A 352 -19.59 -11.63 15.03
CA TYR A 352 -20.28 -10.35 15.27
C TYR A 352 -21.71 -10.53 15.78
N GLY A 353 -22.29 -11.73 15.79
CA GLY A 353 -23.71 -11.92 16.09
C GLY A 353 -24.65 -11.47 14.97
N ILE A 354 -24.13 -11.23 13.76
CA ILE A 354 -24.91 -10.70 12.62
C ILE A 354 -24.65 -11.57 11.38
N PRO A 355 -25.66 -12.20 10.78
CA PRO A 355 -25.51 -13.13 9.65
C PRO A 355 -25.37 -12.41 8.30
N LEU A 356 -24.55 -11.35 8.26
CA LEU A 356 -24.28 -10.58 7.05
C LEU A 356 -22.77 -10.58 6.77
N PRO A 357 -22.34 -10.84 5.52
CA PRO A 357 -20.94 -10.60 5.17
C PRO A 357 -20.61 -9.13 5.45
N TYR A 358 -19.35 -8.84 5.78
CA TYR A 358 -18.91 -7.48 6.14
C TYR A 358 -19.61 -6.87 7.35
N ALA A 359 -20.12 -7.69 8.29
CA ALA A 359 -20.88 -7.23 9.45
C ALA A 359 -20.21 -6.08 10.22
N GLY A 360 -18.88 -6.11 10.38
CA GLY A 360 -18.13 -5.01 11.01
C GLY A 360 -18.34 -3.64 10.34
N TYR A 361 -18.27 -3.59 9.01
CA TYR A 361 -18.56 -2.37 8.23
C TYR A 361 -20.02 -1.94 8.32
N PHE A 362 -20.95 -2.89 8.31
CA PHE A 362 -22.39 -2.57 8.45
C PHE A 362 -22.71 -2.00 9.83
N VAL A 363 -22.17 -2.60 10.90
CA VAL A 363 -22.34 -2.08 12.26
C VAL A 363 -21.76 -0.68 12.37
N TRP A 364 -20.57 -0.44 11.82
CA TRP A 364 -19.97 0.89 11.81
C TRP A 364 -20.82 1.93 11.07
N LEU A 365 -21.46 1.54 9.97
CA LEU A 365 -22.32 2.43 9.19
C LEU A 365 -23.64 2.77 9.90
N VAL A 366 -24.22 1.82 10.64
CA VAL A 366 -25.58 1.92 11.20
C VAL A 366 -25.57 2.33 12.68
N ALA A 367 -24.57 1.91 13.45
CA ALA A 367 -24.43 2.31 14.83
C ALA A 367 -23.75 3.70 14.89
N PRO A 368 -24.28 4.67 15.63
CA PRO A 368 -23.56 5.91 15.93
C PRO A 368 -22.24 5.54 16.61
N SER A 369 -21.14 5.54 15.86
CA SER A 369 -19.81 5.30 16.41
C SER A 369 -19.58 6.39 17.46
N ALA A 370 -19.45 5.98 18.72
CA ALA A 370 -19.41 6.87 19.87
C ALA A 370 -18.40 8.01 19.65
N GLY A 371 -18.91 9.23 19.44
CA GLY A 371 -18.09 10.44 19.36
C GLY A 371 -17.71 10.93 17.96
N LEU A 372 -18.06 10.25 16.86
CA LEU A 372 -17.98 10.84 15.53
C LEU A 372 -19.30 11.53 15.19
N PRO A 373 -19.28 12.75 14.63
CA PRO A 373 -20.50 13.37 14.14
C PRO A 373 -21.15 12.43 13.10
N PRO A 374 -22.49 12.38 13.03
CA PRO A 374 -23.23 11.56 12.08
C PRO A 374 -23.10 12.15 10.67
N GLU A 375 -21.88 12.18 10.16
CA GLU A 375 -21.60 12.59 8.80
C GLU A 375 -21.76 11.35 7.93
N SER A 376 -22.62 11.47 6.92
CA SER A 376 -22.82 10.38 5.97
C SER A 376 -21.49 10.00 5.31
N THR A 377 -21.14 8.71 5.39
CA THR A 377 -20.01 8.14 4.63
C THR A 377 -20.18 8.34 3.13
N PHE A 378 -21.43 8.45 2.67
CA PHE A 378 -21.79 8.74 1.29
C PHE A 378 -22.17 10.22 1.14
N THR A 379 -21.40 10.95 0.33
CA THR A 379 -21.70 12.35 0.03
C THR A 379 -22.48 12.50 -1.28
N PHE A 380 -22.56 11.43 -2.09
CA PHE A 380 -23.18 11.40 -3.42
C PHE A 380 -22.65 12.49 -4.38
N TYR A 381 -21.51 13.10 -4.07
CA TYR A 381 -20.83 14.09 -4.90
C TYR A 381 -19.89 13.40 -5.90
N PHE A 382 -20.44 12.55 -6.77
CA PHE A 382 -19.62 11.82 -7.75
C PHE A 382 -18.82 12.76 -8.66
N TRP A 383 -19.34 13.96 -8.93
CA TRP A 383 -18.66 15.01 -9.70
C TRP A 383 -17.45 15.63 -8.97
N VAL A 384 -17.31 15.40 -7.67
CA VAL A 384 -16.09 15.69 -6.90
C VAL A 384 -15.26 14.44 -6.77
N GLY A 385 -15.85 13.34 -6.30
CA GLY A 385 -15.13 12.11 -5.96
C GLY A 385 -14.40 11.49 -7.16
N LEU A 386 -15.03 11.40 -8.33
CA LEU A 386 -14.39 10.78 -9.50
C LEU A 386 -13.23 11.66 -10.04
N PRO A 387 -13.43 12.98 -10.28
CA PRO A 387 -12.30 13.84 -10.63
C PRO A 387 -11.20 13.86 -9.58
N ALA A 388 -11.53 13.82 -8.28
CA ALA A 388 -10.54 13.78 -7.22
C ALA A 388 -9.71 12.49 -7.25
N MET A 389 -10.36 11.33 -7.34
CA MET A 389 -9.66 10.04 -7.48
C MET A 389 -8.73 10.00 -8.70
N LEU A 390 -9.07 10.69 -9.79
CA LEU A 390 -8.29 10.66 -11.03
C LEU A 390 -7.22 11.76 -11.09
N PHE A 391 -7.52 12.97 -10.62
CA PHE A 391 -6.79 14.19 -10.93
C PHE A 391 -6.46 15.04 -9.71
N ASP A 392 -6.77 14.62 -8.47
CA ASP A 392 -6.25 15.31 -7.30
C ASP A 392 -4.72 15.32 -7.32
N ARG A 393 -4.13 16.49 -7.05
CA ARG A 393 -2.69 16.72 -7.13
C ARG A 393 -1.86 15.85 -6.19
N ALA A 394 -2.43 15.40 -5.07
CA ALA A 394 -1.73 14.66 -4.04
C ALA A 394 -2.06 13.16 -4.12
N LEU A 395 -3.34 12.85 -4.31
CA LEU A 395 -3.89 11.50 -4.09
C LEU A 395 -4.58 10.94 -5.33
N GLY A 396 -4.71 11.73 -6.38
CA GLY A 396 -5.28 11.32 -7.65
C GLY A 396 -4.32 10.44 -8.46
N VAL A 397 -4.87 9.53 -9.26
CA VAL A 397 -4.10 8.61 -10.12
C VAL A 397 -3.08 9.35 -10.99
N ALA A 398 -3.40 10.56 -11.47
CA ALA A 398 -2.51 11.35 -12.30
C ALA A 398 -1.21 11.75 -11.60
N ALA A 399 -1.27 11.95 -10.28
CA ALA A 399 -0.10 12.34 -9.49
C ALA A 399 0.80 11.13 -9.19
N PHE A 400 0.23 10.04 -8.67
CA PHE A 400 1.04 8.93 -8.14
C PHE A 400 1.24 7.76 -9.12
N ALA A 401 0.36 7.58 -10.11
CA ALA A 401 0.42 6.49 -11.09
C ALA A 401 -0.01 6.93 -12.51
N PRO A 402 0.62 7.98 -13.08
CA PRO A 402 0.24 8.56 -14.37
C PRO A 402 0.25 7.58 -15.55
N TRP A 403 1.05 6.52 -15.48
CA TRP A 403 1.10 5.47 -16.50
C TRP A 403 -0.25 4.75 -16.71
N LEU A 404 -1.15 4.77 -15.73
CA LEU A 404 -2.48 4.19 -15.85
C LEU A 404 -3.38 4.91 -16.86
N PHE A 405 -3.11 6.17 -17.19
CA PHE A 405 -3.85 6.89 -18.23
C PHE A 405 -3.65 6.30 -19.64
N ILE A 406 -2.60 5.51 -19.84
CA ILE A 406 -2.41 4.73 -21.06
C ILE A 406 -3.57 3.72 -21.25
N ALA A 407 -4.19 3.24 -20.16
CA ALA A 407 -5.36 2.38 -20.23
C ALA A 407 -6.56 3.04 -20.94
N ALA A 408 -6.79 4.33 -20.70
CA ALA A 408 -7.89 5.07 -21.32
C ALA A 408 -7.71 5.13 -22.85
N ILE A 409 -6.48 5.32 -23.32
CA ILE A 409 -6.13 5.30 -24.75
C ILE A 409 -6.35 3.90 -25.35
N GLY A 410 -6.02 2.86 -24.59
CA GLY A 410 -6.15 1.47 -25.02
C GLY A 410 -7.57 0.89 -24.95
N ALA A 411 -8.46 1.49 -24.16
CA ALA A 411 -9.78 0.95 -23.83
C ALA A 411 -10.59 0.50 -25.06
N ALA A 412 -10.82 1.43 -26.00
CA ALA A 412 -11.58 1.15 -27.21
C ALA A 412 -10.91 0.08 -28.10
N SER A 413 -9.58 0.04 -28.12
CA SER A 413 -8.82 -0.92 -28.93
C SER A 413 -8.90 -2.32 -28.36
N ALA A 414 -8.76 -2.43 -27.03
CA ALA A 414 -8.88 -3.68 -26.30
C ALA A 414 -10.28 -4.28 -26.48
N LEU A 415 -11.32 -3.46 -26.30
CA LEU A 415 -12.71 -3.90 -26.46
C LEU A 415 -13.07 -4.28 -27.90
N ARG A 416 -12.44 -3.68 -28.91
CA ARG A 416 -12.60 -4.10 -30.32
C ARG A 416 -11.87 -5.41 -30.62
N ALA A 417 -10.73 -5.64 -29.99
CA ALA A 417 -9.92 -6.83 -30.21
C ALA A 417 -10.55 -8.09 -29.57
N ASP A 418 -11.05 -7.98 -28.34
CA ASP A 418 -11.68 -9.10 -27.64
C ASP A 418 -12.74 -8.62 -26.65
N ARG A 419 -13.89 -8.16 -27.18
CA ARG A 419 -15.00 -7.64 -26.38
C ARG A 419 -15.49 -8.66 -25.35
N ALA A 420 -15.58 -9.93 -25.72
CA ALA A 420 -16.13 -10.97 -24.87
C ALA A 420 -15.28 -11.20 -23.61
N ARG A 421 -13.94 -11.11 -23.74
CA ARG A 421 -13.02 -11.30 -22.61
C ARG A 421 -12.69 -10.03 -21.85
N LEU A 422 -12.91 -8.84 -22.42
CA LEU A 422 -12.44 -7.58 -21.82
C LEU A 422 -13.56 -6.62 -21.41
N LEU A 423 -14.77 -6.75 -21.96
CA LEU A 423 -15.92 -5.98 -21.50
C LEU A 423 -16.24 -6.21 -20.00
N PRO A 424 -16.21 -7.45 -19.47
CA PRO A 424 -16.46 -7.67 -18.04
C PRO A 424 -15.46 -6.89 -17.16
N ALA A 425 -14.16 -6.92 -17.49
CA ALA A 425 -13.14 -6.13 -16.80
C ALA A 425 -13.41 -4.62 -16.86
N ALA A 426 -13.73 -4.08 -18.05
CA ALA A 426 -14.02 -2.65 -18.21
C ALA A 426 -15.22 -2.21 -17.34
N VAL A 427 -16.29 -3.00 -17.34
CA VAL A 427 -17.50 -2.72 -16.55
C VAL A 427 -17.22 -2.82 -15.06
N THR A 428 -16.47 -3.83 -14.60
CA THR A 428 -16.08 -3.97 -13.20
C THR A 428 -15.23 -2.79 -12.72
N ILE A 429 -14.25 -2.34 -13.52
CA ILE A 429 -13.42 -1.16 -13.19
C ILE A 429 -14.31 0.09 -13.11
N ALA A 430 -15.16 0.32 -14.11
CA ALA A 430 -16.05 1.48 -14.16
C ALA A 430 -17.04 1.49 -12.99
N ALA A 431 -17.64 0.35 -12.65
CA ALA A 431 -18.54 0.21 -11.51
C ALA A 431 -17.82 0.45 -10.18
N SER A 432 -16.60 -0.06 -10.03
CA SER A 432 -15.78 0.16 -8.83
C SER A 432 -15.44 1.64 -8.68
N LEU A 433 -14.98 2.31 -9.74
CA LEU A 433 -14.73 3.75 -9.76
C LEU A 433 -15.99 4.56 -9.44
N ALA A 434 -17.12 4.22 -10.05
CA ALA A 434 -18.38 4.90 -9.84
C ALA A 434 -18.83 4.79 -8.37
N VAL A 435 -18.82 3.59 -7.79
CA VAL A 435 -19.23 3.40 -6.39
C VAL A 435 -18.24 4.08 -5.44
N LEU A 436 -16.93 3.96 -5.68
CA LEU A 436 -15.91 4.61 -4.86
C LEU A 436 -15.98 6.13 -4.91
N SER A 437 -16.37 6.71 -6.05
CA SER A 437 -16.56 8.16 -6.20
C SER A 437 -17.72 8.73 -5.37
N LEU A 438 -18.59 7.88 -4.82
CA LEU A 438 -19.68 8.29 -3.93
C LEU A 438 -19.25 8.37 -2.46
N PHE A 439 -18.09 7.81 -2.11
CA PHE A 439 -17.56 7.86 -0.75
C PHE A 439 -16.96 9.22 -0.45
N ARG A 440 -17.23 9.73 0.75
CA ARG A 440 -16.60 10.94 1.29
C ARG A 440 -15.08 10.79 1.33
N TYR A 441 -14.62 9.67 1.87
CA TYR A 441 -13.20 9.36 2.07
C TYR A 441 -12.59 8.72 0.82
N TRP A 442 -12.84 9.30 -0.35
CA TRP A 442 -12.38 8.80 -1.67
C TRP A 442 -10.86 8.62 -1.70
N GLU A 443 -10.15 9.39 -0.88
CA GLU A 443 -8.71 9.44 -0.79
C GLU A 443 -8.08 8.27 -0.02
N GLY A 444 -8.90 7.48 0.68
CA GLY A 444 -8.42 6.32 1.40
C GLY A 444 -7.99 6.56 2.84
N GLY A 445 -8.25 7.73 3.43
CA GLY A 445 -7.81 8.05 4.79
C GLY A 445 -6.30 7.87 4.98
N TYR A 446 -5.89 7.33 6.14
CA TYR A 446 -4.49 7.04 6.47
C TYR A 446 -3.98 5.77 5.76
N ALA A 447 -3.82 5.84 4.44
CA ALA A 447 -3.33 4.73 3.63
C ALA A 447 -2.58 5.20 2.38
N PRO A 448 -1.89 4.28 1.68
CA PRO A 448 -1.32 4.55 0.37
C PRO A 448 -2.32 5.13 -0.64
N PRO A 449 -1.90 6.11 -1.46
CA PRO A 449 -2.77 6.69 -2.48
C PRO A 449 -3.17 5.62 -3.50
N GLY A 450 -4.40 5.74 -3.98
CA GLY A 450 -4.97 4.77 -4.92
C GLY A 450 -5.33 3.41 -4.33
N ARG A 451 -5.31 3.23 -2.99
CA ARG A 451 -5.60 1.92 -2.38
C ARG A 451 -6.91 1.30 -2.83
N TYR A 452 -7.93 2.11 -3.14
CA TYR A 452 -9.22 1.57 -3.57
C TYR A 452 -9.25 1.08 -5.01
N LEU A 453 -8.25 1.44 -5.83
CA LEU A 453 -8.13 0.97 -7.20
C LEU A 453 -7.36 -0.34 -7.30
N LEU A 454 -6.58 -0.67 -6.26
CA LEU A 454 -5.64 -1.78 -6.31
C LEU A 454 -6.34 -3.12 -6.60
N ASP A 455 -7.52 -3.32 -6.01
CA ASP A 455 -8.28 -4.56 -6.04
C ASP A 455 -8.66 -4.96 -7.48
N VAL A 456 -8.91 -3.95 -8.33
CA VAL A 456 -9.28 -4.10 -9.75
C VAL A 456 -8.15 -3.70 -10.72
N LEU A 457 -7.02 -3.23 -10.21
CA LEU A 457 -5.88 -2.79 -11.02
C LEU A 457 -5.36 -3.87 -12.00
N PRO A 458 -5.28 -5.16 -11.63
CA PRO A 458 -4.91 -6.21 -12.58
C PRO A 458 -5.81 -6.28 -13.82
N LEU A 459 -7.11 -5.99 -13.65
CA LEU A 459 -8.08 -5.96 -14.74
C LEU A 459 -7.84 -4.77 -15.69
N ALA A 460 -7.17 -3.71 -15.21
CA ALA A 460 -6.79 -2.56 -16.01
C ALA A 460 -5.59 -2.85 -16.93
N ALA A 461 -4.76 -3.85 -16.59
CA ALA A 461 -3.50 -4.12 -17.28
C ALA A 461 -3.63 -4.42 -18.78
N PRO A 462 -4.60 -5.24 -19.26
CA PRO A 462 -4.81 -5.42 -20.70
C PRO A 462 -5.04 -4.10 -21.43
N PHE A 463 -5.80 -3.17 -20.86
CA PHE A 463 -6.08 -1.87 -21.48
C PHE A 463 -4.81 -1.02 -21.61
N VAL A 464 -3.92 -1.04 -20.60
CA VAL A 464 -2.60 -0.38 -20.71
C VAL A 464 -1.79 -0.97 -21.86
N ALA A 465 -1.78 -2.29 -22.02
CA ALA A 465 -1.06 -2.95 -23.11
C ALA A 465 -1.59 -2.52 -24.49
N TYR A 466 -2.91 -2.50 -24.69
CA TYR A 466 -3.51 -1.99 -25.92
C TYR A 466 -3.24 -0.48 -26.14
N GLY A 467 -3.11 0.30 -25.07
CA GLY A 467 -2.72 1.71 -25.15
C GLY A 467 -1.28 1.87 -25.67
N LEU A 468 -0.34 1.09 -25.12
CA LEU A 468 1.05 1.07 -25.60
C LEU A 468 1.14 0.64 -27.08
N VAL A 469 0.32 -0.32 -27.53
CA VAL A 469 0.24 -0.71 -28.95
C VAL A 469 -0.20 0.47 -29.82
N ARG A 470 -1.11 1.32 -29.33
CA ARG A 470 -1.67 2.47 -30.07
C ARG A 470 -0.74 3.67 -30.12
N MET A 471 0.09 3.86 -29.11
CA MET A 471 1.05 4.97 -29.02
C MET A 471 2.27 4.71 -29.91
N ARG A 472 2.06 4.59 -31.23
CA ARG A 472 3.12 4.27 -32.22
C ARG A 472 3.89 5.49 -32.72
N SER A 473 3.25 6.66 -32.76
CA SER A 473 3.89 7.89 -33.22
C SER A 473 4.94 8.36 -32.21
N ARG A 474 6.00 9.01 -32.69
CA ARG A 474 7.06 9.59 -31.85
C ARG A 474 6.52 10.45 -30.69
N PRO A 475 5.57 11.39 -30.90
CA PRO A 475 5.05 12.20 -29.80
C PRO A 475 4.29 11.36 -28.75
N LEU A 476 3.45 10.41 -29.16
CA LEU A 476 2.74 9.55 -28.22
C LEU A 476 3.70 8.64 -27.44
N ARG A 477 4.76 8.13 -28.09
CA ARG A 477 5.80 7.38 -27.38
C ARG A 477 6.53 8.22 -26.35
N ALA A 478 6.82 9.48 -26.66
CA ALA A 478 7.42 10.41 -25.71
C ALA A 478 6.49 10.66 -24.52
N VAL A 479 5.18 10.85 -24.75
CA VAL A 479 4.19 10.96 -23.67
C VAL A 479 4.13 9.69 -22.83
N ALA A 480 4.04 8.51 -23.44
CA ALA A 480 4.03 7.23 -22.71
C ALA A 480 5.29 7.07 -21.85
N PHE A 481 6.45 7.38 -22.42
CA PHE A 481 7.74 7.34 -21.73
C PHE A 481 7.75 8.31 -20.54
N ALA A 482 7.30 9.55 -20.71
CA ALA A 482 7.22 10.53 -19.62
C ALA A 482 6.29 10.05 -18.48
N LEU A 483 5.11 9.51 -18.79
CA LEU A 483 4.20 8.97 -17.78
C LEU A 483 4.80 7.78 -17.03
N ILE A 484 5.53 6.90 -17.74
CA ILE A 484 6.23 5.76 -17.13
C ILE A 484 7.38 6.24 -16.25
N VAL A 485 8.20 7.18 -16.71
CA VAL A 485 9.32 7.74 -15.93
C VAL A 485 8.81 8.41 -14.66
N LEU A 486 7.74 9.21 -14.75
CA LEU A 486 7.14 9.82 -13.57
C LEU A 486 6.61 8.75 -12.59
N GLY A 487 6.00 7.68 -13.11
CA GLY A 487 5.62 6.51 -12.30
C GLY A 487 6.80 5.79 -11.64
N VAL A 488 7.95 5.66 -12.32
CA VAL A 488 9.19 5.10 -11.75
C VAL A 488 9.70 5.97 -10.62
N VAL A 489 9.75 7.29 -10.81
CA VAL A 489 10.21 8.24 -9.78
C VAL A 489 9.29 8.21 -8.57
N ALA A 490 7.97 8.26 -8.77
CA ALA A 490 7.00 8.15 -7.68
C ALA A 490 7.12 6.82 -6.92
N THR A 491 7.33 5.72 -7.64
CA THR A 491 7.54 4.40 -7.03
C THR A 491 8.81 4.37 -6.18
N LEU A 492 9.92 4.90 -6.72
CA LEU A 492 11.19 4.94 -6.02
C LEU A 492 11.10 5.82 -4.77
N ALA A 493 10.43 6.97 -4.87
CA ALA A 493 10.14 7.86 -3.75
C ALA A 493 9.37 7.13 -2.64
N TYR A 494 8.24 6.48 -2.97
CA TYR A 494 7.44 5.75 -1.99
C TYR A 494 8.17 4.54 -1.39
N ALA A 495 8.98 3.85 -2.18
CA ALA A 495 9.76 2.72 -1.69
C ALA A 495 10.92 3.18 -0.80
N ALA A 496 11.59 4.28 -1.14
CA ALA A 496 12.72 4.83 -0.39
C ALA A 496 12.28 5.51 0.91
N VAL A 497 11.16 6.25 0.87
CA VAL A 497 10.62 6.99 2.01
C VAL A 497 9.15 6.58 2.24
N PRO A 498 8.90 5.40 2.84
CA PRO A 498 7.54 4.85 2.95
C PRO A 498 6.56 5.72 3.71
N THR A 499 7.04 6.63 4.58
CA THR A 499 6.21 7.63 5.27
C THR A 499 5.59 8.67 4.33
N THR A 500 6.11 8.83 3.11
CA THR A 500 5.51 9.67 2.05
C THR A 500 4.34 8.98 1.36
N ALA A 501 4.26 7.64 1.43
CA ALA A 501 3.12 6.90 0.91
C ALA A 501 1.90 7.02 1.80
N LEU A 502 2.08 7.30 3.09
CA LEU A 502 0.98 7.43 4.03
C LEU A 502 0.39 8.84 3.94
N ASN A 503 -0.83 8.90 3.44
CA ASN A 503 -1.60 10.13 3.42
C ASN A 503 -1.97 10.54 4.86
N THR A 504 -1.57 11.73 5.29
CA THR A 504 -2.05 12.37 6.54
C THR A 504 -3.28 13.26 6.30
N ALA A 505 -4.03 12.96 5.23
CA ALA A 505 -5.19 13.68 4.68
C ALA A 505 -4.91 15.11 4.19
N PHE A 506 -3.71 15.66 4.36
CA PHE A 506 -3.46 17.09 4.11
C PHE A 506 -2.05 17.47 3.62
N ASP A 507 -1.12 16.53 3.49
CA ASP A 507 0.29 16.86 3.19
C ASP A 507 0.66 16.36 1.78
N ASP A 508 1.06 17.28 0.88
CA ASP A 508 1.49 16.99 -0.50
C ASP A 508 2.91 16.37 -0.53
N LYS A 509 3.24 15.42 0.34
CA LYS A 509 4.64 14.96 0.58
C LYS A 509 5.36 14.45 -0.67
N LEU A 510 4.67 13.69 -1.53
CA LEU A 510 5.26 13.26 -2.80
C LEU A 510 5.57 14.47 -3.67
N GLN A 511 4.67 15.44 -3.72
CA GLN A 511 4.87 16.66 -4.50
C GLN A 511 6.03 17.48 -3.94
N GLU A 512 6.14 17.67 -2.62
CA GLU A 512 7.29 18.34 -1.99
C GLU A 512 8.62 17.68 -2.39
N LEU A 513 8.65 16.35 -2.43
CA LEU A 513 9.83 15.60 -2.86
C LEU A 513 10.10 15.76 -4.37
N LEU A 514 9.07 15.70 -5.22
CA LEU A 514 9.22 15.90 -6.65
C LEU A 514 9.67 17.33 -6.98
N ASP A 515 9.14 18.32 -6.27
CA ASP A 515 9.52 19.73 -6.37
C ASP A 515 10.99 19.91 -5.99
N ALA A 516 11.45 19.24 -4.94
CA ALA A 516 12.87 19.24 -4.55
C ALA A 516 13.79 18.57 -5.59
N ILE A 517 13.34 17.49 -6.23
CA ILE A 517 14.13 16.76 -7.24
C ILE A 517 14.21 17.52 -8.57
N PHE A 518 13.08 18.04 -9.04
CA PHE A 518 13.00 18.64 -10.38
C PHE A 518 13.13 20.17 -10.38
N GLY A 519 13.03 20.82 -9.22
CA GLY A 519 12.95 22.29 -9.11
C GLY A 519 11.66 22.89 -9.66
N VAL A 520 10.74 22.04 -10.16
CA VAL A 520 9.43 22.39 -10.70
C VAL A 520 8.42 21.33 -10.24
N SER A 521 7.17 21.74 -10.09
CA SER A 521 6.12 20.84 -9.64
C SER A 521 5.44 20.11 -10.80
N PRO A 522 5.76 18.82 -11.07
CA PRO A 522 5.21 18.12 -12.22
C PRO A 522 3.70 17.89 -12.11
N SER A 523 3.15 17.87 -10.88
CA SER A 523 1.73 17.76 -10.59
C SER A 523 1.10 19.07 -10.10
N GLY A 524 1.87 20.16 -9.97
CA GLY A 524 1.35 21.43 -9.41
C GLY A 524 0.27 22.11 -10.23
N TRP A 525 0.12 21.73 -11.51
CA TRP A 525 -0.97 22.18 -12.38
C TRP A 525 -2.28 21.38 -12.18
N LEU A 526 -2.24 20.25 -11.46
CA LEU A 526 -3.44 19.49 -11.12
C LEU A 526 -4.24 20.22 -10.04
N PRO A 527 -5.58 20.16 -10.09
CA PRO A 527 -6.41 20.74 -9.04
C PRO A 527 -6.21 20.00 -7.70
N SER A 528 -6.36 20.74 -6.60
CA SER A 528 -6.58 20.13 -5.29
C SER A 528 -8.07 20.01 -5.04
N PHE A 529 -8.54 18.81 -4.74
CA PHE A 529 -9.92 18.56 -4.34
C PHE A 529 -10.09 18.55 -2.81
N HIS A 530 -9.01 18.84 -2.08
CA HIS A 530 -9.04 19.10 -0.66
C HIS A 530 -9.57 20.53 -0.44
N GLY A 531 -10.89 20.68 -0.38
CA GLY A 531 -11.53 21.99 -0.29
C GLY A 531 -11.11 22.76 0.97
N SER A 532 -10.71 24.03 0.81
CA SER A 532 -10.59 25.01 1.90
C SER A 532 -11.92 25.20 2.66
N ALA A 533 -13.06 24.88 2.03
CA ALA A 533 -14.38 24.81 2.66
C ALA A 533 -14.54 23.63 3.64
N TYR A 534 -13.79 22.52 3.47
CA TYR A 534 -13.69 21.44 4.46
C TYR A 534 -12.65 21.76 5.55
N ALA A 535 -11.62 22.57 5.22
CA ALA A 535 -10.55 22.94 6.14
C ALA A 535 -11.01 23.89 7.27
N GLY A 536 -12.10 24.65 7.09
CA GLY A 536 -12.62 25.59 8.10
C GLY A 536 -12.97 24.96 9.46
N GLY A 537 -13.28 23.65 9.50
CA GLY A 537 -13.53 22.91 10.75
C GLY A 537 -12.42 21.93 11.16
N HIS A 538 -11.60 21.46 10.21
CA HIS A 538 -10.62 20.39 10.44
C HIS A 538 -9.14 20.80 10.33
N ALA A 539 -8.82 22.07 10.06
CA ALA A 539 -7.44 22.59 10.09
C ALA A 539 -6.72 22.46 11.46
N ARG A 540 -7.37 21.84 12.45
CA ARG A 540 -6.82 21.51 13.77
C ARG A 540 -6.87 20.02 14.09
N ASP A 541 -6.86 19.09 13.13
CA ASP A 541 -6.80 17.65 13.45
C ASP A 541 -5.66 17.37 14.46
N PRO A 542 -5.98 17.04 15.73
CA PRO A 542 -4.98 16.75 16.74
C PRO A 542 -4.16 15.51 16.37
N LEU A 543 -4.74 14.56 15.63
CA LEU A 543 -4.07 13.32 15.24
C LEU A 543 -2.91 13.59 14.28
N ALA A 544 -3.14 14.32 13.19
CA ALA A 544 -2.08 14.71 12.27
C ALA A 544 -0.96 15.50 12.98
N ARG A 545 -1.29 16.34 13.97
CA ARG A 545 -0.29 17.04 14.81
C ARG A 545 0.47 16.09 15.73
N SER A 546 -0.21 15.14 16.38
CA SER A 546 0.40 14.13 17.26
C SER A 546 1.31 13.18 16.49
N ILE A 547 0.89 12.69 15.32
CA ILE A 547 1.71 11.84 14.43
C ILE A 547 2.95 12.60 14.00
N ARG A 548 2.81 13.85 13.51
CA ARG A 548 3.97 14.68 13.15
C ARG A 548 4.87 14.96 14.34
N ARG A 549 4.31 15.16 15.53
CA ARG A 549 5.10 15.35 16.75
C ARG A 549 5.84 14.08 17.12
N ALA A 550 5.22 12.91 17.02
CA ALA A 550 5.84 11.63 17.32
C ALA A 550 6.94 11.26 16.32
N GLN A 551 6.69 11.47 15.02
CA GLN A 551 7.70 11.34 13.97
C GLN A 551 8.86 12.29 14.25
N ARG A 552 8.60 13.59 14.47
CA ARG A 552 9.66 14.55 14.81
C ARG A 552 10.37 14.26 16.13
N VAL A 553 9.68 13.73 17.13
CA VAL A 553 10.31 13.33 18.40
C VAL A 553 11.21 12.14 18.17
N ARG A 554 10.78 11.15 17.37
CA ARG A 554 11.63 10.03 16.96
C ARG A 554 12.85 10.53 16.19
N ASP A 555 12.64 11.32 15.13
CA ASP A 555 13.73 11.87 14.30
C ASP A 555 14.68 12.73 15.14
N ARG A 556 14.17 13.54 16.08
CA ARG A 556 14.99 14.36 16.98
C ARG A 556 15.70 13.54 18.06
N MET A 557 15.08 12.48 18.56
CA MET A 557 15.75 11.55 19.48
C MET A 557 16.87 10.80 18.75
N ASP A 558 16.68 10.48 17.48
CA ASP A 558 17.70 9.90 16.62
C ASP A 558 18.85 10.91 16.41
N ASP A 559 18.54 12.18 16.10
CA ASP A 559 19.54 13.27 15.97
C ASP A 559 20.36 13.49 17.26
N LEU A 560 19.68 13.58 18.41
CA LEU A 560 20.33 13.83 19.71
C LEU A 560 21.23 12.66 20.16
N ARG A 561 20.85 11.42 19.81
CA ARG A 561 21.70 10.24 20.03
C ARG A 561 22.92 10.27 19.10
N GLY A 562 22.77 10.70 17.85
CA GLY A 562 23.88 10.88 16.91
C GLY A 562 24.93 11.90 17.38
N VAL A 563 24.49 13.08 17.86
CA VAL A 563 25.40 14.13 18.36
C VAL A 563 26.15 13.70 19.64
N SER A 564 25.51 12.91 20.50
CA SER A 564 26.13 12.42 21.75
C SER A 564 27.20 11.35 21.51
N ALA A 565 27.10 10.59 20.41
CA ALA A 565 28.11 9.58 20.04
C ALA A 565 29.41 10.20 19.52
N LEU A 566 29.33 11.32 18.79
CA LEU A 566 30.49 12.05 18.28
C LEU A 566 31.28 12.77 19.38
N GLY A 567 30.64 13.17 20.48
CA GLY A 567 31.28 13.91 21.58
C GLY A 567 32.09 13.06 22.58
N ARG A 568 32.05 11.72 22.51
CA ARG A 568 32.72 10.83 23.48
C ARG A 568 34.07 10.27 23.04
N HIS A 569 34.48 10.48 21.79
CA HIS A 569 35.70 9.84 21.28
C HIS A 569 37.01 10.61 21.52
N ASP A 570 36.96 11.83 22.08
CA ASP A 570 38.11 12.74 22.15
C ASP A 570 38.62 13.07 23.57
N ARG A 571 38.35 12.20 24.55
CA ARG A 571 38.97 12.28 25.88
C ARG A 571 39.78 11.03 26.22
N ARG A 572 40.82 10.74 25.43
CA ARG A 572 41.98 9.99 25.92
C ARG A 572 43.05 11.00 26.35
N GLY A 573 43.00 11.38 27.62
CA GLY A 573 44.08 12.14 28.26
C GLY A 573 45.37 11.31 28.34
N PRO A 574 46.55 11.97 28.40
CA PRO A 574 47.84 11.29 28.39
C PRO A 574 48.07 10.53 29.70
N ALA A 575 48.67 9.36 29.56
CA ALA A 575 49.16 8.56 30.67
C ALA A 575 50.25 9.31 31.44
N ALA A 576 50.03 9.50 32.74
CA ALA A 576 51.07 9.83 33.70
C ALA A 576 51.01 8.78 34.82
N GLY A 577 52.09 8.02 34.96
CA GLY A 577 52.32 7.15 36.10
C GLY A 577 52.86 7.94 37.30
N ALA A 578 52.54 7.48 38.50
CA ALA A 578 53.43 7.43 39.67
C ALA A 578 52.64 6.97 40.92
N GLY A 579 53.00 5.79 41.43
CA GLY A 579 53.32 5.54 42.84
C GLY A 579 52.24 5.58 43.94
N PRO A 580 52.49 4.92 45.08
CA PRO A 580 51.44 4.32 45.91
C PRO A 580 51.30 4.90 47.33
N ALA A 581 50.31 4.37 48.05
CA ALA A 581 50.19 4.23 49.51
C ALA A 581 49.33 5.23 50.30
N HIS A 582 48.66 4.62 51.30
CA HIS A 582 48.10 5.15 52.55
C HIS A 582 46.70 5.78 52.57
N ALA A 583 45.78 5.03 53.18
CA ALA A 583 45.34 5.22 54.58
C ALA A 583 43.82 5.26 54.77
N ALA A 584 43.42 4.53 55.81
CA ALA A 584 42.06 4.29 56.26
C ALA A 584 41.48 5.45 57.10
N ARG A 585 40.17 5.29 57.37
CA ARG A 585 39.33 5.94 58.40
C ARG A 585 38.85 7.37 58.11
N ARG A 586 37.52 7.53 58.05
CA ARG A 586 36.68 7.89 59.22
C ARG A 586 35.20 7.93 58.88
N ALA A 587 34.42 7.39 59.82
CA ALA A 587 32.97 7.52 59.93
C ALA A 587 32.57 8.85 60.60
N ARG A 588 31.33 9.30 60.33
CA ARG A 588 30.35 10.02 61.19
C ARG A 588 29.43 10.84 60.27
N ALA A 589 28.14 10.55 60.15
CA ALA A 589 27.05 10.79 61.11
C ALA A 589 26.62 12.27 61.22
N GLY A 590 25.31 12.51 61.03
CA GLY A 590 24.61 13.78 61.27
C GLY A 590 24.10 14.41 59.96
N GLY A 591 22.84 14.81 59.79
CA GLY A 591 21.74 14.90 60.73
C GLY A 591 20.48 15.43 60.04
N HIS A 592 19.35 15.18 60.69
CA HIS A 592 18.00 15.68 60.41
C HIS A 592 17.88 17.20 60.24
N ARG A 593 16.96 17.64 59.35
CA ARG A 593 15.89 18.66 59.58
C ARG A 593 14.97 18.70 58.34
N LEU A 594 13.67 18.40 58.46
CA LEU A 594 12.51 19.34 58.62
C LEU A 594 12.58 20.53 57.65
N ARG A 595 11.54 20.95 56.90
CA ARG A 595 10.09 20.92 57.14
C ARG A 595 9.34 21.35 55.86
N ARG A 596 8.17 20.72 55.65
CA ARG A 596 6.85 21.30 55.31
C ARG A 596 6.77 22.50 54.35
N HIS A 597 6.01 22.32 53.26
CA HIS A 597 4.87 23.19 52.96
C HIS A 597 3.66 22.35 52.54
N LEU A 598 2.57 22.50 53.31
CA LEU A 598 1.23 22.03 53.01
C LEU A 598 0.41 23.22 52.54
N ALA A 599 -0.40 22.96 51.51
CA ALA A 599 -1.79 23.37 51.30
C ALA A 599 -2.19 24.84 51.37
N THR A 600 -2.86 25.30 50.30
CA THR A 600 -4.17 25.96 50.41
C THR A 600 -4.98 25.69 49.14
N ALA A 601 -6.07 24.95 49.30
CA ALA A 601 -7.21 24.92 48.38
C ALA A 601 -8.23 25.98 48.87
N ALA A 602 -8.89 26.66 47.94
CA ALA A 602 -10.16 27.35 48.20
C ALA A 602 -11.02 27.39 46.92
N PRO A 603 -12.36 27.44 47.04
CA PRO A 603 -13.30 27.09 45.98
C PRO A 603 -14.09 28.31 45.45
N GLY A 604 -14.70 28.14 44.27
CA GLY A 604 -15.92 28.86 43.89
C GLY A 604 -15.82 29.78 42.66
N ALA A 605 -16.53 29.41 41.59
CA ALA A 605 -17.26 30.35 40.74
C ALA A 605 -18.22 29.58 39.81
N VAL A 606 -19.46 29.44 40.28
CA VAL A 606 -20.62 29.09 39.46
C VAL A 606 -20.92 30.28 38.55
N ARG A 607 -20.83 30.12 37.23
CA ARG A 607 -21.33 31.12 36.27
C ARG A 607 -22.49 30.52 35.49
N ARG A 608 -23.69 31.02 35.81
CA ARG A 608 -24.94 30.83 35.07
C ARG A 608 -24.78 31.44 33.68
N LEU A 609 -25.18 30.71 32.64
CA LEU A 609 -25.42 31.25 31.31
C LEU A 609 -26.93 31.18 31.05
N HIS A 610 -27.55 32.35 30.92
CA HIS A 610 -28.90 32.51 30.37
C HIS A 610 -28.83 32.54 28.83
N PRO A 611 -29.90 32.11 28.14
CA PRO A 611 -29.97 32.08 26.68
C PRO A 611 -30.37 33.47 26.16
N ALA A 612 -29.79 33.85 25.01
CA ALA A 612 -30.24 35.00 24.22
C ALA A 612 -30.68 34.52 22.82
N PRO A 613 -31.60 35.25 22.17
CA PRO A 613 -32.58 34.67 21.26
C PRO A 613 -32.20 34.75 19.78
N LEU A 614 -32.74 33.79 19.02
CA LEU A 614 -32.84 33.79 17.57
C LEU A 614 -33.84 34.86 17.10
N ARG A 615 -33.40 35.77 16.23
CA ARG A 615 -34.27 36.46 15.26
C ARG A 615 -33.50 36.93 14.02
N ASP A 616 -34.12 36.63 12.89
CA ASP A 616 -34.27 37.40 11.65
C ASP A 616 -33.02 37.85 10.88
N LEU A 617 -32.75 37.13 9.78
CA LEU A 617 -32.32 37.74 8.52
C LEU A 617 -33.09 37.10 7.36
N CYS A 618 -34.23 37.72 7.03
CA CYS A 618 -34.81 37.65 5.69
C CYS A 618 -33.93 38.48 4.75
N GLY A 619 -33.57 37.90 3.61
CA GLY A 619 -32.94 38.59 2.49
C GLY A 619 -33.51 38.04 1.19
N ASP A 620 -34.44 38.79 0.63
CA ASP A 620 -34.98 38.63 -0.73
C ASP A 620 -33.85 38.80 -1.77
N ALA A 621 -33.77 37.87 -2.71
CA ALA A 621 -33.26 38.13 -4.05
C ALA A 621 -33.77 37.03 -5.00
N GLY A 622 -34.81 37.35 -5.76
CA GLY A 622 -35.28 36.54 -6.87
C GLY A 622 -34.39 36.72 -8.10
N VAL A 623 -34.22 35.66 -8.91
CA VAL A 623 -33.97 35.75 -10.36
C VAL A 623 -34.58 34.54 -11.08
N ALA A 624 -35.50 34.87 -11.97
CA ALA A 624 -35.98 34.25 -13.21
C ALA A 624 -35.58 32.79 -13.57
N VAL A 625 -36.64 31.99 -13.81
CA VAL A 625 -36.63 30.74 -14.58
C VAL A 625 -37.01 31.05 -16.03
N PRO A 626 -36.25 30.60 -17.05
CA PRO A 626 -36.77 30.47 -18.41
C PRO A 626 -37.26 29.04 -18.64
N ALA A 627 -38.57 28.91 -18.81
CA ALA A 627 -39.21 27.76 -19.43
C ALA A 627 -38.85 27.74 -20.92
N LEU A 628 -38.28 26.63 -21.40
CA LEU A 628 -38.15 26.37 -22.83
C LEU A 628 -38.71 24.99 -23.17
N ALA A 629 -39.81 25.05 -23.91
CA ALA A 629 -40.60 23.96 -24.41
C ALA A 629 -39.80 23.07 -25.37
N TRP A 630 -39.94 21.75 -25.23
CA TRP A 630 -39.53 20.81 -26.26
C TRP A 630 -40.76 20.08 -26.81
N ARG A 631 -41.10 20.43 -28.07
CA ARG A 631 -42.17 19.84 -28.87
C ARG A 631 -41.82 18.41 -29.28
N ARG A 632 -42.79 17.51 -29.10
CA ARG A 632 -42.90 16.25 -29.86
C ARG A 632 -43.09 16.55 -31.36
N ARG A 633 -42.36 15.86 -32.22
CA ARG A 633 -42.89 15.37 -33.51
C ARG A 633 -42.38 13.96 -33.81
N HIS A 634 -43.36 13.11 -34.01
CA HIS A 634 -43.37 11.86 -34.74
C HIS A 634 -42.90 12.07 -36.20
N ASP A 635 -42.05 11.19 -36.75
CA ASP A 635 -42.47 10.08 -37.61
C ASP A 635 -41.34 9.45 -38.46
N ALA A 636 -41.43 8.11 -38.52
CA ALA A 636 -41.29 7.20 -39.65
C ALA A 636 -40.07 7.21 -40.61
N ALA A 637 -39.40 6.06 -40.58
CA ALA A 637 -39.08 5.17 -41.71
C ALA A 637 -38.28 5.71 -42.92
N SER A 638 -37.14 5.06 -43.20
CA SER A 638 -37.01 4.19 -44.37
C SER A 638 -35.63 3.52 -44.48
N ARG A 639 -35.70 2.31 -45.05
CA ARG A 639 -34.62 1.40 -45.46
C ARG A 639 -33.66 2.06 -46.47
N ARG A 640 -32.40 1.59 -46.50
CA ARG A 640 -31.72 1.07 -47.70
C ARG A 640 -30.31 0.60 -47.35
N GLY A 641 -29.92 -0.54 -47.92
CA GLY A 641 -28.59 -1.11 -47.80
C GLY A 641 -27.68 -0.79 -48.98
N LEU A 642 -26.50 -1.42 -48.89
CA LEU A 642 -25.47 -1.70 -49.89
C LEU A 642 -24.52 -0.54 -50.27
N PRO A 643 -23.30 -0.87 -50.74
CA PRO A 643 -22.73 -2.19 -51.07
C PRO A 643 -21.93 -2.87 -49.96
#